data_AF-A0A9P0DB24-F1
#
_entry.id   AF-A0A9P0DB24-F1
#
_cell.length_a   1.000
_cell.length_b   1.000
_cell.length_c   1.000
_cell.angle_alpha   90.00
_cell.angle_beta   90.00
_cell.angle_gamma   90.00
#
_symmetry.space_group_name_H-M   'P 1'
#
loop_
_entity.id
_entity.type
_entity.pdbx_description
1 polymer ?
#
loop_
_entity_poly.entity_id
_entity_poly.type
_entity_poly.pdbx_seq_one_letter_code
_entity_poly.pdbx_strand_id
1 'polypeptide(L)'
;MNGEDDRWSLYSASQHLPAVLTDPNKGKQSNFFTKTWGDAFVEKTAIEKSPFLPEITWAHFDAYLRKYGKRFKRHSRLKDITFEDNHNKIQTHTVNTDGIPEIYLRQNLNLNDPKVFAEVFQSKKTEHELQDELSHHLDIVEEQIALQVSQKSGAFFHAMTSHDSIMEEMGVALTEVRTLRSKVQRVDKTLARDSLRLIGLARGKANYVALLDKLKLMATVLQTQPTLQLLLSSSDYVGALELITGTQEVLVKELAGVTSLRHLPSQLKEMQKLIDKMLATEFERYAAADLHRPMDFESIGVLEPERLVSLVAGLLRQNHLQFLEVYKQEAVTAAQALLKQLMIEHLADADDELNELTGSGEIAPTMDAAHWLKVIRSASEALTKIIERVRAVHDVIKDTATASAGLSPPNSSPLLASPSTENFLTLEEHNRVELKLRELLTSVCDYCTERIASLVSTQSDKQTVTAAQVTELSNIVEGFTEMCERSCGGRQSAALKAAFKIQAGNYVHKFHTQRKNKLQMLLDAESWKVAEVPSEIQILVDKLATGEPVKYLPSSPTEDNYTTNRYDIKPSPYIKIGSQSYYTIGALLILIRLVSEYCVCSYDLQLLAPVVAKNLTDLLKTFNSRSCQLVLGAGALRTAGLKTITSTNLALASRSLQFLVWMIPLLRAHFRSLTSDTLNSFDVVEKDIGHHIRQLETKVLSIMNSLLGDQLNEWDAKPPVPSKQFRNISRHLTKLHEAVSAVLPQEQVTDIYEVLHKNFKNRIRDQLTKMNIQNNGGPQHGVVTTEIIFYLETMKTLKVLPEKYLSDSAMDDIWTRIKSYSTNVLCKVNLYTMVYLDTSVPKSVEFTNKSESYCCVLFLKL
;
A
#
# COMPACT_ATOMS: atom_id res chain seq x y z
N MET A 1 39.94 3.63 -48.92
CA MET A 1 40.40 4.14 -50.23
C MET A 1 41.70 3.45 -50.59
N ASN A 2 41.86 3.16 -51.88
CA ASN A 2 42.91 2.37 -52.57
C ASN A 2 42.79 0.86 -52.30
N GLY A 3 42.29 -0.01 -53.18
CA GLY A 3 42.13 0.06 -54.63
C GLY A 3 43.14 -0.88 -55.27
N GLU A 4 42.71 -2.11 -55.59
CA GLU A 4 43.16 -2.91 -56.74
C GLU A 4 42.30 -4.17 -56.84
N ASP A 5 41.58 -4.30 -57.95
CA ASP A 5 40.79 -5.47 -58.35
C ASP A 5 41.72 -6.62 -58.75
N ASP A 6 41.97 -7.57 -57.85
CA ASP A 6 42.70 -8.79 -58.17
C ASP A 6 41.72 -9.86 -58.72
N ARG A 7 41.86 -10.18 -60.01
CA ARG A 7 41.05 -11.20 -60.69
C ARG A 7 41.20 -12.55 -60.01
N TRP A 8 40.07 -13.13 -59.61
CA TRP A 8 39.98 -14.46 -59.01
C TRP A 8 40.58 -15.54 -59.94
N SER A 9 41.59 -16.26 -59.45
CA SER A 9 42.23 -17.39 -60.14
C SER A 9 42.22 -18.66 -59.27
N LEU A 10 42.40 -19.83 -59.88
CA LEU A 10 42.40 -21.15 -59.20
C LEU A 10 43.35 -21.24 -57.99
N TYR A 11 44.41 -20.41 -57.95
CA TYR A 11 45.40 -20.38 -56.86
C TYR A 11 44.94 -19.58 -55.62
N SER A 12 43.81 -18.86 -55.70
CA SER A 12 43.19 -18.15 -54.56
C SER A 12 42.38 -19.08 -53.64
N ALA A 13 42.13 -20.33 -54.05
CA ALA A 13 41.34 -21.31 -53.30
C ALA A 13 42.09 -22.04 -52.16
N SER A 14 43.39 -21.76 -51.96
CA SER A 14 44.18 -22.39 -50.88
C SER A 14 44.47 -21.39 -49.75
N GLN A 15 43.73 -21.51 -48.64
CA GLN A 15 43.92 -20.73 -47.40
C GLN A 15 44.52 -21.59 -46.29
N HIS A 16 45.38 -21.00 -45.43
CA HIS A 16 45.93 -21.68 -44.26
C HIS A 16 44.92 -21.69 -43.11
N LEU A 17 44.58 -22.89 -42.61
CA LEU A 17 43.58 -23.13 -41.56
C LEU A 17 43.76 -22.26 -40.28
N PRO A 18 44.97 -21.98 -39.78
CA PRO A 18 45.13 -21.14 -38.59
C PRO A 18 44.80 -19.66 -38.82
N ALA A 19 45.00 -19.14 -40.04
CA ALA A 19 44.72 -17.73 -40.37
C ALA A 19 43.22 -17.48 -40.52
N VAL A 20 42.48 -18.45 -41.06
CA VAL A 20 41.00 -18.43 -41.17
C VAL A 20 40.33 -18.43 -39.79
N LEU A 21 40.96 -19.07 -38.80
CA LEU A 21 40.44 -19.16 -37.45
C LEU A 21 40.67 -17.91 -36.59
N THR A 22 41.59 -17.04 -36.99
CA THR A 22 41.92 -15.82 -36.21
C THR A 22 41.44 -14.53 -36.86
N ASP A 23 41.43 -14.39 -38.20
CA ASP A 23 40.89 -13.17 -38.84
C ASP A 23 40.56 -13.38 -40.35
N PRO A 24 39.28 -13.44 -40.76
CA PRO A 24 38.89 -13.86 -42.13
C PRO A 24 39.06 -12.78 -43.22
N ASN A 25 39.32 -11.52 -42.87
CA ASN A 25 39.40 -10.41 -43.84
C ASN A 25 40.83 -10.03 -44.27
N LYS A 26 41.86 -10.69 -43.75
CA LYS A 26 43.26 -10.43 -44.14
C LYS A 26 43.74 -11.45 -45.17
N GLY A 27 44.05 -10.96 -46.37
CA GLY A 27 44.66 -11.74 -47.44
C GLY A 27 46.09 -12.21 -47.11
N LYS A 28 46.54 -13.20 -47.89
CA LYS A 28 47.80 -13.94 -47.78
C LYS A 28 49.02 -13.04 -47.48
N GLN A 29 49.70 -13.26 -46.36
CA GLN A 29 51.04 -12.67 -46.12
C GLN A 29 52.07 -13.44 -46.95
N SER A 30 52.81 -12.76 -47.83
CA SER A 30 53.58 -13.37 -48.93
C SER A 30 55.00 -13.83 -48.59
N ASN A 31 55.51 -13.66 -47.36
CA ASN A 31 56.94 -13.84 -47.10
C ASN A 31 57.23 -14.89 -46.03
N PHE A 32 57.71 -16.06 -46.48
CA PHE A 32 57.95 -17.26 -45.68
C PHE A 32 59.35 -17.32 -45.02
N PHE A 33 60.36 -16.54 -45.40
CA PHE A 33 61.66 -16.59 -44.69
C PHE A 33 62.49 -15.30 -44.74
N THR A 34 63.11 -14.99 -43.60
CA THR A 34 64.36 -14.23 -43.37
C THR A 34 64.41 -12.73 -43.69
N LYS A 35 64.24 -11.89 -42.66
CA LYS A 35 65.23 -10.90 -42.17
C LYS A 35 64.58 -10.01 -41.11
N THR A 36 64.82 -10.35 -39.85
CA THR A 36 64.84 -9.51 -38.61
C THR A 36 64.43 -10.38 -37.43
N TRP A 37 65.20 -11.45 -37.19
CA TRP A 37 65.28 -12.04 -35.86
C TRP A 37 66.08 -11.04 -35.00
N GLY A 38 65.38 -10.03 -34.49
CA GLY A 38 65.87 -9.12 -33.45
C GLY A 38 65.13 -9.38 -32.15
N ASP A 39 65.74 -8.96 -31.04
CA ASP A 39 65.37 -9.14 -29.63
C ASP A 39 63.95 -8.70 -29.20
N ALA A 40 63.04 -8.47 -30.14
CA ALA A 40 61.64 -8.12 -29.92
C ALA A 40 60.68 -9.31 -30.01
N PHE A 41 61.14 -10.54 -30.34
CA PHE A 41 60.27 -11.72 -30.49
C PHE A 41 60.35 -12.73 -29.33
N VAL A 42 60.80 -12.30 -28.16
CA VAL A 42 60.48 -13.00 -26.91
C VAL A 42 59.71 -11.98 -26.08
N GLU A 43 58.46 -12.29 -25.72
CA GLU A 43 57.77 -11.54 -24.65
C GLU A 43 58.76 -11.46 -23.48
N LYS A 44 59.16 -10.24 -23.08
CA LYS A 44 60.01 -10.03 -21.91
C LYS A 44 59.20 -10.35 -20.65
N THR A 45 58.95 -11.63 -20.40
CA THR A 45 58.70 -12.12 -19.05
C THR A 45 60.01 -11.96 -18.30
N ALA A 46 60.04 -11.06 -17.32
CA ALA A 46 61.16 -10.95 -16.39
C ALA A 46 61.25 -12.26 -15.60
N ILE A 47 62.19 -13.13 -15.98
CA ILE A 47 62.56 -14.30 -15.20
C ILE A 47 63.46 -13.77 -14.07
N GLU A 48 63.00 -13.83 -12.82
CA GLU A 48 63.85 -13.49 -11.68
C GLU A 48 65.01 -14.47 -11.55
N LYS A 49 66.18 -13.97 -11.13
CA LYS A 49 67.40 -14.78 -11.01
C LYS A 49 67.27 -15.81 -9.90
N SER A 50 67.69 -17.04 -10.19
CA SER A 50 67.70 -18.16 -9.24
C SER A 50 68.64 -17.87 -8.05
N PRO A 51 68.16 -17.95 -6.79
CA PRO A 51 68.97 -17.69 -5.61
C PRO A 51 69.99 -18.81 -5.28
N PHE A 52 70.01 -19.90 -6.05
CA PHE A 52 70.78 -21.11 -5.72
C PHE A 52 72.04 -21.35 -6.58
N LEU A 53 72.37 -20.47 -7.53
CA LEU A 53 73.58 -20.60 -8.36
C LEU A 53 74.48 -19.36 -8.22
N PRO A 54 75.75 -19.50 -7.80
CA PRO A 54 76.70 -18.40 -7.77
C PRO A 54 77.14 -18.00 -9.19
N GLU A 55 77.17 -16.70 -9.49
CA GLU A 55 77.61 -16.17 -10.79
C GLU A 55 79.13 -16.39 -10.96
N ILE A 56 79.51 -17.25 -11.92
CA ILE A 56 80.91 -17.54 -12.23
C ILE A 56 81.45 -16.42 -13.13
N THR A 57 82.41 -15.64 -12.61
CA THR A 57 83.11 -14.60 -13.38
C THR A 57 84.48 -15.09 -13.86
N TRP A 58 85.03 -14.44 -14.89
CA TRP A 58 86.35 -14.74 -15.46
C TRP A 58 87.49 -14.75 -14.43
N ALA A 59 87.32 -14.07 -13.29
CA ALA A 59 88.27 -14.05 -12.18
C ALA A 59 88.46 -15.43 -11.52
N HIS A 60 87.46 -16.31 -11.55
CA HIS A 60 87.56 -17.65 -10.94
C HIS A 60 88.50 -18.59 -11.71
N PHE A 61 88.76 -18.32 -13.00
CA PHE A 61 89.64 -19.14 -13.83
C PHE A 61 91.12 -18.70 -13.78
N ASP A 62 91.40 -17.56 -13.14
CA ASP A 62 92.74 -16.95 -13.13
C ASP A 62 93.75 -17.80 -12.34
N ALA A 63 93.30 -18.46 -11.28
CA ALA A 63 94.10 -19.43 -10.51
C ALA A 63 94.49 -20.67 -11.34
N TYR A 64 93.59 -21.14 -12.20
CA TYR A 64 93.85 -22.29 -13.07
C TYR A 64 94.89 -21.93 -14.15
N LEU A 65 94.73 -20.78 -14.80
CA LEU A 65 95.66 -20.30 -15.83
C LEU A 65 97.06 -20.05 -15.27
N ARG A 66 97.18 -19.52 -14.04
CA ARG A 66 98.48 -19.33 -13.38
C ARG A 66 99.18 -20.65 -13.04
N LYS A 67 98.43 -21.66 -12.59
CA LYS A 67 98.99 -22.95 -12.15
C LYS A 67 99.47 -23.82 -13.32
N TYR A 68 98.70 -23.90 -14.40
CA TYR A 68 99.00 -24.80 -15.51
C TYR A 68 99.63 -24.11 -16.73
N GLY A 69 99.50 -22.78 -16.86
CA GLY A 69 100.07 -22.02 -17.99
C GLY A 69 101.60 -22.10 -18.07
N LYS A 70 102.31 -22.14 -16.93
CA LYS A 70 103.78 -22.29 -16.91
C LYS A 70 104.24 -23.67 -17.39
N ARG A 71 103.52 -24.74 -17.03
CA ARG A 71 103.84 -26.13 -17.45
C ARG A 71 103.60 -26.33 -18.94
N PHE A 72 102.50 -25.79 -19.46
CA PHE A 72 102.20 -25.83 -20.89
C PHE A 72 103.28 -25.14 -21.72
N LYS A 73 103.72 -23.94 -21.30
CA LYS A 73 104.83 -23.22 -21.97
C LYS A 73 106.15 -23.99 -21.94
N ARG A 74 106.45 -24.75 -20.88
CA ARG A 74 107.65 -25.60 -20.78
C ARG A 74 107.57 -26.83 -21.70
N HIS A 75 106.42 -27.48 -21.76
CA HIS A 75 106.21 -28.65 -22.61
C HIS A 75 106.25 -28.29 -24.10
N SER A 76 105.75 -27.11 -24.47
CA SER A 76 105.86 -26.62 -25.85
C SER A 76 107.30 -26.35 -26.28
N ARG A 77 108.19 -25.97 -25.35
CA ARG A 77 109.62 -25.73 -25.63
C ARG A 77 110.46 -27.01 -25.73
N LEU A 78 110.03 -28.10 -25.09
CA LEU A 78 110.74 -29.39 -25.10
C LEU A 78 110.41 -30.24 -26.32
N LYS A 79 109.35 -29.89 -27.06
CA LYS A 79 108.96 -30.59 -28.29
C LYS A 79 109.90 -30.30 -29.48
N ASP A 80 110.71 -29.25 -29.39
CA ASP A 80 111.55 -28.75 -30.49
C ASP A 80 113.02 -29.26 -30.47
N ILE A 81 113.39 -30.20 -29.59
CA ILE A 81 114.77 -30.74 -29.52
C ILE A 81 114.78 -32.24 -29.86
N THR A 82 115.23 -32.59 -31.06
CA THR A 82 115.52 -33.94 -31.56
C THR A 82 116.86 -34.46 -31.02
N PHE A 83 116.90 -35.68 -30.48
CA PHE A 83 118.11 -36.35 -29.98
C PHE A 83 118.70 -37.31 -31.02
N GLU A 84 119.99 -37.13 -31.31
CA GLU A 84 120.83 -38.01 -32.16
C GLU A 84 121.30 -39.28 -31.42
N ASP A 85 121.54 -40.32 -32.23
CA ASP A 85 122.02 -41.66 -31.90
C ASP A 85 123.37 -41.69 -31.19
N ASN A 86 123.49 -42.53 -30.16
CA ASN A 86 124.75 -42.80 -29.46
C ASN A 86 125.05 -44.31 -29.49
N HIS A 87 125.76 -44.73 -30.53
CA HIS A 87 126.35 -46.07 -30.65
C HIS A 87 127.54 -46.21 -29.69
N ASN A 88 127.37 -46.94 -28.59
CA ASN A 88 128.50 -47.42 -27.78
C ASN A 88 128.81 -48.89 -28.09
N LYS A 89 129.95 -49.07 -28.77
CA LYS A 89 130.90 -50.20 -28.74
C LYS A 89 130.37 -51.51 -28.15
N ILE A 90 130.06 -52.46 -29.03
CA ILE A 90 130.30 -53.88 -28.75
C ILE A 90 131.33 -54.36 -29.76
N GLN A 91 132.45 -54.81 -29.21
CA GLN A 91 133.60 -55.37 -29.89
C GLN A 91 133.17 -56.46 -30.87
N THR A 92 133.52 -56.28 -32.13
CA THR A 92 133.49 -57.34 -33.14
C THR A 92 134.55 -58.37 -32.76
N HIS A 93 134.17 -59.41 -32.02
CA HIS A 93 134.94 -60.66 -32.03
C HIS A 93 134.68 -61.31 -33.38
N THR A 94 135.61 -61.08 -34.30
CA THR A 94 135.73 -61.79 -35.57
C THR A 94 135.77 -63.29 -35.29
N VAL A 95 134.80 -64.03 -35.80
CA VAL A 95 134.77 -65.49 -35.77
C VAL A 95 135.98 -65.98 -36.57
N ASN A 96 136.93 -66.66 -35.92
CA ASN A 96 138.07 -67.29 -36.57
C ASN A 96 137.56 -68.55 -37.28
N THR A 97 137.15 -68.43 -38.54
CA THR A 97 136.71 -69.55 -39.38
C THR A 97 137.90 -70.15 -40.13
N ASP A 98 139.00 -70.44 -39.44
CA ASP A 98 140.14 -71.15 -40.02
C ASP A 98 139.78 -72.65 -40.12
N GLY A 99 139.38 -73.08 -41.32
CA GLY A 99 139.10 -74.49 -41.62
C GLY A 99 137.84 -74.74 -42.44
N ILE A 100 136.92 -73.77 -42.53
CA ILE A 100 135.67 -73.92 -43.31
C ILE A 100 135.76 -73.04 -44.58
N PRO A 101 135.68 -73.62 -45.80
CA PRO A 101 135.67 -72.83 -47.03
C PRO A 101 134.55 -71.78 -47.03
N GLU A 102 134.87 -70.52 -47.37
CA GLU A 102 133.93 -69.38 -47.40
C GLU A 102 132.68 -69.62 -48.26
N ILE A 103 132.71 -70.61 -49.15
CA ILE A 103 131.58 -71.03 -49.98
C ILE A 103 130.38 -71.42 -49.11
N TYR A 104 130.59 -72.06 -47.96
CA TYR A 104 129.52 -72.49 -47.04
C TYR A 104 128.97 -71.36 -46.15
N LEU A 105 129.69 -70.24 -46.03
CA LEU A 105 129.26 -69.08 -45.23
C LEU A 105 128.45 -68.05 -46.05
N ARG A 106 128.28 -68.28 -47.36
CA ARG A 106 127.44 -67.44 -48.22
C ARG A 106 125.96 -67.81 -48.05
N GLN A 107 125.12 -66.81 -47.77
CA GLN A 107 123.67 -66.97 -47.55
C GLN A 107 122.90 -67.68 -48.67
N ASN A 108 123.42 -67.68 -49.91
CA ASN A 108 122.76 -68.27 -51.08
C ASN A 108 123.67 -69.30 -51.75
N LEU A 109 123.71 -70.52 -51.21
CA LEU A 109 124.43 -71.65 -51.82
C LEU A 109 123.61 -72.22 -52.99
N ASN A 110 123.74 -71.64 -54.19
CA ASN A 110 123.07 -72.15 -55.39
C ASN A 110 123.85 -73.31 -56.02
N LEU A 111 123.44 -74.54 -55.69
CA LEU A 111 123.98 -75.79 -56.25
C LEU A 111 123.67 -76.00 -57.76
N ASN A 112 122.93 -75.07 -58.38
CA ASN A 112 122.52 -75.15 -59.78
C ASN A 112 123.62 -74.70 -60.77
N ASP A 113 124.69 -74.05 -60.29
CA ASP A 113 125.81 -73.66 -61.12
C ASP A 113 126.84 -74.79 -61.23
N PRO A 114 127.14 -75.31 -62.45
CA PRO A 114 128.04 -76.46 -62.62
C PRO A 114 129.45 -76.25 -62.06
N LYS A 115 129.92 -75.00 -61.96
CA LYS A 115 131.23 -74.67 -61.38
C LYS A 115 131.25 -74.79 -59.85
N VAL A 116 130.18 -74.34 -59.18
CA VAL A 116 130.03 -74.45 -57.72
C VAL A 116 129.80 -75.91 -57.32
N PHE A 117 129.03 -76.64 -58.11
CA PHE A 117 128.84 -78.08 -57.92
C PHE A 117 130.15 -78.86 -58.08
N ALA A 118 131.00 -78.53 -59.06
CA ALA A 118 132.28 -79.20 -59.27
C ALA A 118 133.34 -78.87 -58.19
N GLU A 119 133.28 -77.68 -57.58
CA GLU A 119 134.14 -77.34 -56.43
C GLU A 119 133.73 -78.08 -55.15
N VAL A 120 132.42 -78.28 -54.94
CA VAL A 120 131.87 -79.03 -53.79
C VAL A 120 132.02 -80.54 -53.97
N PHE A 121 131.74 -81.07 -55.16
CA PHE A 121 131.93 -82.48 -55.51
C PHE A 121 133.15 -82.67 -56.40
N GLN A 122 134.35 -82.63 -55.80
CA GLN A 122 135.57 -82.96 -56.53
C GLN A 122 135.57 -84.45 -56.90
N SER A 123 135.69 -84.76 -58.20
CA SER A 123 135.57 -86.11 -58.82
C SER A 123 136.51 -87.21 -58.28
N LYS A 124 137.32 -86.94 -57.25
CA LYS A 124 138.28 -87.88 -56.65
C LYS A 124 137.98 -88.31 -55.21
N LYS A 125 137.00 -87.73 -54.51
CA LYS A 125 136.65 -88.10 -53.13
C LYS A 125 135.42 -89.01 -53.08
N THR A 126 135.41 -90.00 -52.17
CA THR A 126 134.22 -90.85 -51.93
C THR A 126 133.19 -90.14 -51.06
N GLU A 127 131.91 -90.46 -51.25
CA GLU A 127 130.74 -89.82 -50.60
C GLU A 127 130.85 -89.70 -49.07
N HIS A 128 131.42 -90.71 -48.40
CA HIS A 128 131.61 -90.72 -46.95
C HIS A 128 132.59 -89.65 -46.43
N GLU A 129 133.67 -89.36 -47.14
CA GLU A 129 134.69 -88.40 -46.67
C GLU A 129 134.15 -86.96 -46.69
N LEU A 130 133.27 -86.64 -47.63
CA LEU A 130 132.67 -85.31 -47.74
C LEU A 130 131.61 -85.07 -46.64
N GLN A 131 130.89 -86.13 -46.25
CA GLN A 131 129.87 -86.06 -45.22
C GLN A 131 130.47 -85.83 -43.82
N ASP A 132 131.62 -86.46 -43.53
CA ASP A 132 132.32 -86.25 -42.26
C ASP A 132 132.89 -84.82 -42.15
N GLU A 133 133.43 -84.27 -43.26
CA GLU A 133 133.95 -82.89 -43.31
C GLU A 133 132.83 -81.86 -43.07
N LEU A 134 131.66 -82.02 -43.68
CA LEU A 134 130.49 -81.17 -43.46
C LEU A 134 129.90 -81.28 -42.05
N SER A 135 129.91 -82.49 -41.47
CA SER A 135 129.39 -82.70 -40.11
C SER A 135 130.26 -81.98 -39.07
N HIS A 136 131.59 -82.03 -39.24
CA HIS A 136 132.50 -81.31 -38.36
C HIS A 136 132.31 -79.78 -38.43
N HIS A 137 132.03 -79.24 -39.61
CA HIS A 137 131.71 -77.83 -39.79
C HIS A 137 130.41 -77.40 -39.09
N LEU A 138 129.40 -78.27 -39.05
CA LEU A 138 128.13 -77.99 -38.39
C LEU A 138 128.28 -77.90 -36.87
N ASP A 139 129.02 -78.82 -36.26
CA ASP A 139 129.28 -78.84 -34.81
C ASP A 139 129.92 -77.53 -34.33
N ILE A 140 130.90 -77.02 -35.08
CA ILE A 140 131.58 -75.75 -34.76
C ILE A 140 130.60 -74.57 -34.78
N VAL A 141 129.65 -74.55 -35.71
CA VAL A 141 128.65 -73.48 -35.80
C VAL A 141 127.64 -73.57 -34.65
N GLU A 142 127.22 -74.77 -34.27
CA GLU A 142 126.25 -74.97 -33.18
C GLU A 142 126.80 -74.49 -31.83
N GLU A 143 128.05 -74.82 -31.50
CA GLU A 143 128.68 -74.39 -30.25
C GLU A 143 128.72 -72.85 -30.13
N GLN A 144 129.04 -72.17 -31.23
CA GLN A 144 129.15 -70.70 -31.24
C GLN A 144 127.80 -70.00 -31.11
N ILE A 145 126.74 -70.55 -31.72
CA ILE A 145 125.39 -70.00 -31.58
C ILE A 145 124.91 -70.13 -30.12
N ALA A 146 125.14 -71.29 -29.49
CA ALA A 146 124.73 -71.52 -28.10
C ALA A 146 125.34 -70.49 -27.13
N LEU A 147 126.62 -70.16 -27.33
CA LEU A 147 127.34 -69.18 -26.51
C LEU A 147 126.74 -67.77 -26.60
N GLN A 148 126.43 -67.30 -27.81
CA GLN A 148 125.83 -65.97 -28.00
C GLN A 148 124.41 -65.85 -27.43
N VAL A 149 123.59 -66.88 -27.58
CA VAL A 149 122.20 -66.87 -27.09
C VAL A 149 122.18 -66.75 -25.56
N SER A 150 123.10 -67.41 -24.85
CA SER A 150 123.15 -67.34 -23.39
C SER A 150 123.40 -65.91 -22.88
N GLN A 151 124.35 -65.18 -23.50
CA GLN A 151 124.82 -63.89 -22.99
C GLN A 151 123.77 -62.77 -23.15
N LYS A 152 122.88 -62.85 -24.14
CA LYS A 152 121.90 -61.78 -24.42
C LYS A 152 120.51 -61.99 -23.79
N SER A 153 120.26 -63.14 -23.16
CA SER A 153 118.92 -63.52 -22.68
C SER A 153 118.39 -62.67 -21.50
N GLY A 154 119.24 -62.27 -20.55
CA GLY A 154 118.79 -61.60 -19.31
C GLY A 154 118.15 -60.23 -19.51
N ALA A 155 118.70 -59.39 -20.40
CA ALA A 155 118.16 -58.05 -20.67
C ALA A 155 116.79 -58.10 -21.37
N PHE A 156 116.56 -59.14 -22.19
CA PHE A 156 115.29 -59.35 -22.86
C PHE A 156 114.17 -59.65 -21.87
N PHE A 157 114.40 -60.53 -20.89
CA PHE A 157 113.37 -60.90 -19.92
C PHE A 157 112.97 -59.75 -19.00
N HIS A 158 113.89 -58.87 -18.60
CA HIS A 158 113.54 -57.69 -17.79
C HIS A 158 112.63 -56.70 -18.52
N ALA A 159 112.89 -56.44 -19.81
CA ALA A 159 112.02 -55.58 -20.62
C ALA A 159 110.64 -56.21 -20.84
N MET A 160 110.56 -57.54 -20.93
CA MET A 160 109.28 -58.26 -21.04
C MET A 160 108.42 -58.07 -19.79
N THR A 161 108.98 -58.30 -18.59
CA THR A 161 108.23 -58.15 -17.33
C THR A 161 107.71 -56.74 -17.08
N SER A 162 108.45 -55.70 -17.46
CA SER A 162 107.98 -54.32 -17.27
C SER A 162 106.87 -53.96 -18.26
N HIS A 163 106.94 -54.47 -19.48
CA HIS A 163 105.86 -54.34 -20.46
C HIS A 163 104.57 -55.01 -19.95
N ASP A 164 104.67 -56.22 -19.41
CA ASP A 164 103.53 -56.95 -18.87
C ASP A 164 102.88 -56.21 -17.69
N SER A 165 103.68 -55.62 -16.79
CA SER A 165 103.18 -54.84 -15.66
C SER A 165 102.43 -53.57 -16.08
N ILE A 166 102.94 -52.82 -17.08
CA ILE A 166 102.24 -51.64 -17.62
C ILE A 166 100.95 -52.04 -18.32
N MET A 167 100.95 -53.17 -19.03
CA MET A 167 99.78 -53.72 -19.68
C MET A 167 98.69 -54.11 -18.67
N GLU A 168 99.07 -54.65 -17.50
CA GLU A 168 98.15 -54.94 -16.41
C GLU A 168 97.54 -53.67 -15.79
N GLU A 169 98.36 -52.67 -15.44
CA GLU A 169 97.86 -51.40 -14.89
C GLU A 169 96.97 -50.64 -15.88
N MET A 170 97.32 -50.63 -17.17
CA MET A 170 96.50 -50.03 -18.22
C MET A 170 95.18 -50.79 -18.41
N GLY A 171 95.19 -52.12 -18.24
CA GLY A 171 93.98 -52.95 -18.19
C GLY A 171 93.03 -52.51 -17.07
N VAL A 172 93.55 -52.34 -15.85
CA VAL A 172 92.77 -51.89 -14.69
C VAL A 172 92.21 -50.48 -14.93
N ALA A 173 93.03 -49.52 -15.36
CA ALA A 173 92.60 -48.15 -15.63
C ALA A 173 91.50 -48.08 -16.71
N LEU A 174 91.58 -48.91 -17.76
CA LEU A 174 90.55 -49.01 -18.79
C LEU A 174 89.23 -49.54 -18.22
N THR A 175 89.28 -50.51 -17.31
CA THR A 175 88.07 -51.00 -16.64
C THR A 175 87.42 -49.93 -15.77
N GLU A 176 88.21 -49.20 -14.97
CA GLU A 176 87.68 -48.12 -14.12
C GLU A 176 87.04 -47.00 -14.93
N VAL A 177 87.68 -46.55 -16.01
CA VAL A 177 87.11 -45.52 -16.91
C VAL A 177 85.82 -45.99 -17.57
N ARG A 178 85.73 -47.27 -17.99
CA ARG A 178 84.49 -47.85 -18.52
C ARG A 178 83.38 -47.85 -17.47
N THR A 179 83.67 -48.24 -16.23
CA THR A 179 82.69 -48.24 -15.14
C THR A 179 82.24 -46.81 -14.77
N LEU A 180 83.14 -45.83 -14.81
CA LEU A 180 82.79 -44.44 -14.55
C LEU A 180 81.89 -43.89 -15.66
N ARG A 181 82.22 -44.14 -16.92
CA ARG A 181 81.38 -43.72 -18.06
C ARG A 181 79.99 -44.35 -18.01
N SER A 182 79.87 -45.63 -17.64
CA SER A 182 78.56 -46.28 -17.50
C SER A 182 77.76 -45.71 -16.32
N LYS A 183 78.41 -45.41 -15.19
CA LYS A 183 77.76 -44.73 -14.05
C LYS A 183 77.27 -43.33 -14.42
N VAL A 184 78.05 -42.54 -15.14
CA VAL A 184 77.65 -41.20 -15.61
C VAL A 184 76.48 -41.29 -16.60
N GLN A 185 76.51 -42.22 -17.56
CA GLN A 185 75.39 -42.45 -18.47
C GLN A 185 74.11 -42.86 -17.72
N ARG A 186 74.25 -43.69 -16.68
CA ARG A 186 73.11 -44.06 -15.83
C ARG A 186 72.54 -42.84 -15.11
N VAL A 187 73.38 -41.97 -14.54
CA VAL A 187 72.96 -40.74 -13.87
C VAL A 187 72.28 -39.77 -14.85
N ASP A 188 72.82 -39.58 -16.07
CA ASP A 188 72.18 -38.75 -17.10
C ASP A 188 70.76 -39.27 -17.43
N LYS A 189 70.64 -40.59 -17.60
CA LYS A 189 69.35 -41.21 -17.91
C LYS A 189 68.34 -41.02 -16.77
N THR A 190 68.71 -41.37 -15.55
CA THR A 190 67.77 -41.38 -14.42
C THR A 190 67.48 -39.99 -13.86
N LEU A 191 68.50 -39.13 -13.77
CA LEU A 191 68.39 -37.87 -13.03
C LEU A 191 68.06 -36.68 -13.92
N ALA A 192 68.48 -36.68 -15.20
CA ALA A 192 68.17 -35.59 -16.12
C ALA A 192 67.02 -35.94 -17.06
N ARG A 193 67.10 -37.06 -17.79
CA ARG A 193 66.07 -37.38 -18.81
C ARG A 193 64.75 -37.84 -18.21
N ASP A 194 64.79 -38.76 -17.26
CA ASP A 194 63.55 -39.29 -16.66
C ASP A 194 62.85 -38.25 -15.77
N SER A 195 63.59 -37.37 -15.09
CA SER A 195 63.01 -36.25 -14.32
C SER A 195 62.36 -35.18 -15.23
N LEU A 196 63.01 -34.81 -16.34
CA LEU A 196 62.42 -33.91 -17.34
C LEU A 196 61.18 -34.53 -18.00
N ARG A 197 61.20 -35.84 -18.26
CA ARG A 197 60.01 -36.58 -18.72
C ARG A 197 58.90 -36.58 -17.67
N LEU A 198 59.22 -36.75 -16.39
CA LEU A 198 58.24 -36.67 -15.30
C LEU A 198 57.57 -35.29 -15.23
N ILE A 199 58.34 -34.21 -15.36
CA ILE A 199 57.79 -32.84 -15.41
C ILE A 199 56.92 -32.65 -16.66
N GLY A 200 57.36 -33.17 -17.82
CA GLY A 200 56.58 -33.16 -19.06
C GLY A 200 55.24 -33.91 -18.91
N LEU A 201 55.26 -35.10 -18.29
CA LEU A 201 54.07 -35.89 -18.01
C LEU A 201 53.17 -35.23 -16.97
N ALA A 202 53.72 -34.58 -15.94
CA ALA A 202 52.95 -33.82 -14.95
C ALA A 202 52.23 -32.63 -15.58
N ARG A 203 52.91 -31.88 -16.46
CA ARG A 203 52.29 -30.80 -17.25
C ARG A 203 51.22 -31.34 -18.21
N GLY A 204 51.50 -32.46 -18.86
CA GLY A 204 50.51 -33.16 -19.70
C GLY A 204 49.26 -33.55 -18.90
N LYS A 205 49.44 -34.16 -17.73
CA LYS A 205 48.34 -34.50 -16.81
C LYS A 205 47.54 -33.26 -16.39
N ALA A 206 48.20 -32.16 -16.03
CA ALA A 206 47.52 -30.92 -15.67
C ALA A 206 46.67 -30.36 -16.84
N ASN A 207 47.22 -30.39 -18.06
CA ASN A 207 46.49 -29.98 -19.26
C ASN A 207 45.29 -30.91 -19.55
N TYR A 208 45.45 -32.22 -19.40
CA TYR A 208 44.34 -33.17 -19.57
C TYR A 208 43.25 -33.01 -18.52
N VAL A 209 43.60 -32.70 -17.27
CA VAL A 209 42.62 -32.39 -16.21
C VAL A 209 41.85 -31.13 -16.54
N ALA A 210 42.54 -30.04 -16.92
CA ALA A 210 41.88 -28.81 -17.33
C ALA A 210 40.95 -29.01 -18.55
N LEU A 211 41.35 -29.85 -19.51
CA LEU A 211 40.49 -30.22 -20.64
C LEU A 211 39.28 -31.04 -20.20
N LEU A 212 39.46 -32.01 -19.31
CA LEU A 212 38.37 -32.82 -18.77
C LEU A 212 37.35 -31.97 -18.02
N ASP A 213 37.80 -31.01 -17.23
CA ASP A 213 36.91 -30.11 -16.49
C ASP A 213 36.09 -29.23 -17.46
N LYS A 214 36.70 -28.70 -18.52
CA LYS A 214 35.97 -28.00 -19.58
C LYS A 214 34.96 -28.90 -20.30
N LEU A 215 35.31 -30.16 -20.59
CA LEU A 215 34.39 -31.11 -21.21
C LEU A 215 33.21 -31.48 -20.30
N LYS A 216 33.44 -31.62 -18.99
CA LYS A 216 32.37 -31.83 -18.00
C LYS A 216 31.41 -30.64 -17.97
N LEU A 217 31.93 -29.42 -17.97
CA LEU A 217 31.11 -28.20 -18.03
C LEU A 217 30.31 -28.12 -19.35
N MET A 218 30.88 -28.53 -20.48
CA MET A 218 30.12 -28.63 -21.73
C MET A 218 29.01 -29.68 -21.64
N ALA A 219 29.25 -30.81 -20.98
CA ALA A 219 28.25 -31.84 -20.77
C ALA A 219 27.11 -31.38 -19.85
N THR A 220 27.41 -30.65 -18.76
CA THR A 220 26.37 -30.10 -17.88
C THR A 220 25.51 -29.09 -18.64
N VAL A 221 26.12 -28.21 -19.44
CA VAL A 221 25.40 -27.23 -20.27
C VAL A 221 24.47 -27.92 -21.27
N LEU A 222 24.86 -29.04 -21.88
CA LEU A 222 23.97 -29.80 -22.77
C LEU A 222 22.83 -30.51 -22.02
N GLN A 223 23.02 -30.88 -20.75
CA GLN A 223 21.98 -31.46 -19.90
C GLN A 223 20.95 -30.44 -19.41
N THR A 224 21.22 -29.14 -19.54
CA THR A 224 20.28 -28.08 -19.10
C THR A 224 18.97 -28.12 -19.89
N GLN A 225 19.00 -28.40 -21.19
CA GLN A 225 17.79 -28.37 -22.03
C GLN A 225 16.75 -29.45 -21.66
N PRO A 226 17.10 -30.75 -21.49
CA PRO A 226 16.17 -31.75 -20.97
C PRO A 226 15.67 -31.45 -19.55
N THR A 227 16.55 -30.92 -18.70
CA THR A 227 16.21 -30.57 -17.32
C THR A 227 15.20 -29.41 -17.27
N LEU A 228 15.37 -28.40 -18.12
CA LEU A 228 14.39 -27.31 -18.27
C LEU A 228 13.02 -27.81 -18.75
N GLN A 229 12.98 -28.77 -19.68
CA GLN A 229 11.70 -29.36 -20.12
C GLN A 229 10.99 -30.12 -18.99
N LEU A 230 11.75 -30.83 -18.15
CA LEU A 230 11.20 -31.51 -16.98
C LEU A 230 10.62 -30.52 -15.97
N LEU A 231 11.37 -29.46 -15.64
CA LEU A 231 10.92 -28.42 -14.69
C LEU A 231 9.68 -27.67 -15.19
N LEU A 232 9.57 -27.44 -16.50
CA LEU A 232 8.39 -26.85 -17.11
C LEU A 232 7.17 -27.78 -17.05
N SER A 233 7.39 -29.11 -17.13
CA SER A 233 6.30 -30.09 -16.96
C SER A 233 5.83 -30.21 -15.51
N SER A 234 6.69 -29.92 -14.53
CA SER A 234 6.35 -29.90 -13.11
C SER A 234 5.90 -28.52 -12.59
N SER A 235 5.69 -27.55 -13.49
CA SER A 235 5.30 -26.17 -13.17
C SER A 235 6.26 -25.42 -12.22
N ASP A 236 7.51 -25.86 -12.13
CA ASP A 236 8.55 -25.16 -11.35
C ASP A 236 9.29 -24.16 -12.24
N TYR A 237 8.67 -22.99 -12.40
CA TYR A 237 9.21 -21.91 -13.22
C TYR A 237 10.39 -21.20 -12.54
N VAL A 238 10.44 -21.19 -11.21
CA VAL A 238 11.51 -20.52 -10.45
C VAL A 238 12.82 -21.29 -10.64
N GLY A 239 12.81 -22.61 -10.44
CA GLY A 239 13.97 -23.47 -10.67
C GLY A 239 14.43 -23.46 -12.13
N ALA A 240 13.49 -23.37 -13.09
CA ALA A 240 13.83 -23.26 -14.51
C ALA A 240 14.57 -21.94 -14.83
N LEU A 241 14.13 -20.81 -14.25
CA LEU A 241 14.79 -19.51 -14.45
C LEU A 241 16.18 -19.47 -13.78
N GLU A 242 16.35 -20.10 -12.61
CA GLU A 242 17.66 -20.24 -11.95
C GLU A 242 18.67 -21.01 -12.79
N LEU A 243 18.22 -22.14 -13.32
CA LEU A 243 19.04 -22.96 -14.19
C LEU A 243 19.44 -22.18 -15.46
N ILE A 244 18.55 -21.38 -16.03
CA ILE A 244 18.87 -20.51 -17.18
C ILE A 244 19.92 -19.47 -16.79
N THR A 245 19.74 -18.74 -15.68
CA THR A 245 20.69 -17.72 -15.24
C THR A 245 22.06 -18.32 -14.91
N GLY A 246 22.10 -19.45 -14.18
CA GLY A 246 23.33 -20.16 -13.86
C GLY A 246 24.05 -20.67 -15.11
N THR A 247 23.31 -21.19 -16.09
CA THR A 247 23.88 -21.66 -17.37
C THR A 247 24.45 -20.49 -18.19
N GLN A 248 23.77 -19.34 -18.21
CA GLN A 248 24.28 -18.13 -18.87
C GLN A 248 25.56 -17.61 -18.21
N GLU A 249 25.64 -17.62 -16.87
CA GLU A 249 26.86 -17.22 -16.15
C GLU A 249 28.04 -18.15 -16.42
N VAL A 250 27.83 -19.47 -16.36
CA VAL A 250 28.87 -20.47 -16.65
C VAL A 250 29.39 -20.31 -18.09
N LEU A 251 28.49 -20.05 -19.04
CA LEU A 251 28.85 -19.86 -20.44
C LEU A 251 29.69 -18.59 -20.67
N VAL A 252 29.39 -17.50 -19.96
CA VAL A 252 30.12 -16.22 -20.06
C VAL A 252 31.48 -16.27 -19.35
N LYS A 253 31.55 -16.89 -18.15
CA LYS A 253 32.76 -16.90 -17.31
C LYS A 253 33.77 -17.97 -17.75
N GLU A 254 33.34 -19.22 -18.00
CA GLU A 254 34.27 -20.35 -18.13
C GLU A 254 34.43 -20.89 -19.57
N LEU A 255 33.41 -20.69 -20.43
CA LEU A 255 33.37 -21.19 -21.82
C LEU A 255 33.49 -20.09 -22.89
N ALA A 256 33.96 -18.90 -22.52
CA ALA A 256 34.21 -17.81 -23.46
C ALA A 256 35.18 -18.27 -24.58
N GLY A 257 34.71 -18.26 -25.83
CA GLY A 257 35.49 -18.63 -27.02
C GLY A 257 35.16 -19.99 -27.66
N VAL A 258 34.29 -20.81 -27.05
CA VAL A 258 33.84 -22.08 -27.65
C VAL A 258 32.77 -21.81 -28.72
N THR A 259 33.12 -21.97 -30.00
CA THR A 259 32.24 -21.66 -31.14
C THR A 259 31.01 -22.56 -31.24
N SER A 260 31.08 -23.81 -30.78
CA SER A 260 29.96 -24.77 -30.83
C SER A 260 28.77 -24.39 -29.95
N LEU A 261 28.96 -23.51 -28.95
CA LEU A 261 27.91 -23.07 -28.02
C LEU A 261 27.42 -21.64 -28.30
N ARG A 262 27.84 -21.03 -29.42
CA ARG A 262 27.50 -19.63 -29.76
C ARG A 262 26.00 -19.34 -29.84
N HIS A 263 25.20 -20.33 -30.24
CA HIS A 263 23.74 -20.18 -30.38
C HIS A 263 22.96 -20.52 -29.12
N LEU A 264 23.60 -21.11 -28.11
CA LEU A 264 22.95 -21.47 -26.86
C LEU A 264 22.47 -20.27 -26.03
N PRO A 265 23.22 -19.15 -25.89
CA PRO A 265 22.71 -17.98 -25.17
C PRO A 265 21.47 -17.40 -25.84
N SER A 266 21.41 -17.37 -27.18
CA SER A 266 20.21 -16.95 -27.90
C SER A 266 19.04 -17.93 -27.67
N GLN A 267 19.29 -19.23 -27.65
CA GLN A 267 18.27 -20.24 -27.35
C GLN A 267 17.74 -20.12 -25.91
N LEU A 268 18.63 -19.94 -24.93
CA LEU A 268 18.25 -19.71 -23.53
C LEU A 268 17.43 -18.43 -23.36
N LYS A 269 17.76 -17.37 -24.13
CA LYS A 269 16.98 -16.13 -24.14
C LYS A 269 15.60 -16.29 -24.77
N GLU A 270 15.46 -17.10 -25.81
CA GLU A 270 14.15 -17.44 -26.38
C GLU A 270 13.35 -18.37 -25.46
N MET A 271 14.00 -19.33 -24.79
CA MET A 271 13.37 -20.16 -23.75
C MET A 271 12.89 -19.31 -22.56
N GLN A 272 13.67 -18.32 -22.14
CA GLN A 272 13.25 -17.34 -21.15
C GLN A 272 11.97 -16.62 -21.60
N LYS A 273 11.96 -16.01 -22.80
CA LYS A 273 10.74 -15.35 -23.33
C LYS A 273 9.53 -16.29 -23.43
N LEU A 274 9.74 -17.57 -23.74
CA LEU A 274 8.68 -18.57 -23.76
C LEU A 274 8.12 -18.80 -22.35
N ILE A 275 8.99 -18.91 -21.35
CA ILE A 275 8.60 -19.01 -19.94
C ILE A 275 7.80 -17.77 -19.52
N ASP A 276 8.24 -16.56 -19.90
CA ASP A 276 7.53 -15.31 -19.59
C ASP A 276 6.08 -15.35 -20.14
N LYS A 277 5.92 -15.78 -21.40
CA LYS A 277 4.61 -15.92 -22.02
C LYS A 277 3.76 -17.01 -21.36
N MET A 278 4.37 -18.15 -21.02
CA MET A 278 3.68 -19.24 -20.33
C MET A 278 3.20 -18.80 -18.94
N LEU A 279 4.06 -18.15 -18.16
CA LEU A 279 3.74 -17.61 -16.83
C LEU A 279 2.57 -16.61 -16.90
N ALA A 280 2.59 -15.68 -17.86
CA ALA A 280 1.51 -14.72 -18.04
C ALA A 280 0.18 -15.43 -18.37
N THR A 281 0.18 -16.37 -19.32
CA THR A 281 -1.05 -17.10 -19.70
C THR A 281 -1.57 -18.01 -18.59
N GLU A 282 -0.67 -18.59 -17.80
CA GLU A 282 -1.05 -19.47 -16.70
C GLU A 282 -1.58 -18.68 -15.50
N PHE A 283 -1.01 -17.50 -15.24
CA PHE A 283 -1.54 -16.55 -14.27
C PHE A 283 -2.91 -16.01 -14.69
N GLU A 284 -3.13 -15.70 -15.97
CA GLU A 284 -4.46 -15.32 -16.49
C GLU A 284 -5.51 -16.41 -16.27
N ARG A 285 -5.17 -17.67 -16.57
CA ARG A 285 -6.06 -18.81 -16.32
C ARG A 285 -6.34 -19.00 -14.85
N TYR A 286 -5.32 -18.87 -14.01
CA TYR A 286 -5.46 -18.93 -12.57
C TYR A 286 -6.40 -17.82 -12.06
N ALA A 287 -6.17 -16.58 -12.48
CA ALA A 287 -6.99 -15.43 -12.10
C ALA A 287 -8.46 -15.62 -12.50
N ALA A 288 -8.71 -16.08 -13.73
CA ALA A 288 -10.06 -16.38 -14.20
C ALA A 288 -10.71 -17.50 -13.38
N ALA A 289 -9.97 -18.58 -13.07
CA ALA A 289 -10.48 -19.73 -12.31
C ALA A 289 -10.78 -19.39 -10.84
N ASP A 290 -9.94 -18.57 -10.20
CA ASP A 290 -10.10 -18.15 -8.81
C ASP A 290 -11.26 -17.15 -8.65
N LEU A 291 -11.36 -16.17 -9.56
CA LEU A 291 -12.37 -15.11 -9.49
C LEU A 291 -13.77 -15.56 -9.92
N HIS A 292 -13.90 -16.46 -10.90
CA HIS A 292 -15.20 -16.96 -11.40
C HIS A 292 -15.73 -18.19 -10.63
N ARG A 293 -15.07 -18.61 -9.55
CA ARG A 293 -15.53 -19.72 -8.72
C ARG A 293 -16.88 -19.39 -8.05
N PRO A 294 -17.85 -20.32 -8.03
CA PRO A 294 -19.12 -20.16 -7.30
C PRO A 294 -18.90 -19.69 -5.84
N MET A 295 -19.77 -18.79 -5.40
CA MET A 295 -19.63 -18.04 -4.14
C MET A 295 -20.27 -18.77 -2.96
N ASP A 296 -19.93 -20.04 -2.77
CA ASP A 296 -20.38 -20.83 -1.62
C ASP A 296 -19.77 -20.25 -0.33
N PHE A 297 -20.53 -20.34 0.77
CA PHE A 297 -20.23 -19.69 2.07
C PHE A 297 -18.90 -20.12 2.73
N GLU A 298 -18.17 -21.10 2.18
CA GLU A 298 -16.97 -21.69 2.81
C GLU A 298 -15.65 -21.43 2.06
N SER A 299 -15.63 -20.80 0.88
CA SER A 299 -14.38 -20.62 0.11
C SER A 299 -13.91 -19.17 0.00
N ILE A 300 -13.52 -18.58 1.14
CA ILE A 300 -12.82 -17.28 1.21
C ILE A 300 -11.32 -17.44 0.91
N GLY A 301 -10.80 -18.67 0.96
CA GLY A 301 -9.39 -18.97 0.70
C GLY A 301 -9.00 -18.93 -0.78
N VAL A 302 -7.72 -18.62 -1.01
CA VAL A 302 -7.03 -18.66 -2.30
C VAL A 302 -6.96 -20.10 -2.82
N LEU A 303 -7.27 -20.31 -4.11
CA LEU A 303 -7.10 -21.61 -4.76
C LEU A 303 -5.61 -21.96 -4.89
N GLU A 304 -5.15 -23.12 -4.40
CA GLU A 304 -3.74 -23.58 -4.58
C GLU A 304 -2.66 -22.51 -4.27
N PRO A 305 -2.46 -22.11 -3.00
CA PRO A 305 -1.56 -21.01 -2.64
C PRO A 305 -0.10 -21.25 -3.06
N GLU A 306 0.38 -22.50 -3.04
CA GLU A 306 1.74 -22.86 -3.47
C GLU A 306 1.96 -22.58 -4.97
N ARG A 307 0.94 -22.84 -5.79
CA ARG A 307 0.99 -22.56 -7.23
C ARG A 307 1.00 -21.05 -7.49
N LEU A 308 0.17 -20.28 -6.78
CA LEU A 308 0.16 -18.83 -6.88
C LEU A 308 1.52 -18.22 -6.48
N VAL A 309 2.10 -18.69 -5.38
CA VAL A 309 3.44 -18.22 -4.92
C VAL A 309 4.49 -18.50 -5.99
N SER A 310 4.49 -19.69 -6.61
CA SER A 310 5.46 -20.02 -7.67
C SER A 310 5.30 -19.16 -8.94
N LEU A 311 4.06 -18.89 -9.35
CA LEU A 311 3.74 -18.02 -10.49
C LEU A 311 4.14 -16.57 -10.21
N VAL A 312 3.79 -16.05 -9.03
CA VAL A 312 4.08 -14.68 -8.62
C VAL A 312 5.58 -14.47 -8.45
N ALA A 313 6.30 -15.41 -7.82
CA ALA A 313 7.75 -15.35 -7.69
C ALA A 313 8.44 -15.37 -9.07
N GLY A 314 7.98 -16.22 -10.00
CA GLY A 314 8.46 -16.24 -11.38
C GLY A 314 8.26 -14.93 -12.13
N LEU A 315 7.06 -14.32 -12.02
CA LEU A 315 6.71 -13.06 -12.66
C LEU A 315 7.44 -11.85 -12.03
N LEU A 316 7.63 -11.85 -10.72
CA LEU A 316 8.39 -10.80 -10.01
C LEU A 316 9.86 -10.79 -10.42
N ARG A 317 10.48 -11.97 -10.58
CA ARG A 317 11.89 -12.10 -10.99
C ARG A 317 12.18 -11.53 -12.38
N GLN A 318 11.18 -11.51 -13.26
CA GLN A 318 11.29 -10.97 -14.61
C GLN A 318 10.93 -9.47 -14.69
N ASN A 319 10.59 -8.83 -13.57
CA ASN A 319 10.20 -7.42 -13.47
C ASN A 319 8.98 -7.02 -14.34
N HIS A 320 8.13 -7.99 -14.68
CA HIS A 320 6.94 -7.75 -15.49
C HIS A 320 5.72 -7.42 -14.63
N LEU A 321 5.60 -6.19 -14.13
CA LEU A 321 4.45 -5.75 -13.31
C LEU A 321 3.11 -5.61 -14.07
N GLN A 322 3.04 -6.06 -15.32
CA GLN A 322 1.83 -5.96 -16.15
C GLN A 322 0.75 -6.97 -15.75
N PHE A 323 1.13 -8.09 -15.11
CA PHE A 323 0.16 -9.07 -14.61
C PHE A 323 -0.78 -8.48 -13.56
N LEU A 324 -0.35 -7.46 -12.80
CA LEU A 324 -1.22 -6.77 -11.83
C LEU A 324 -2.35 -6.01 -12.53
N GLU A 325 -2.08 -5.38 -13.68
CA GLU A 325 -3.14 -4.70 -14.45
C GLU A 325 -4.11 -5.71 -15.07
N VAL A 326 -3.61 -6.86 -15.51
CA VAL A 326 -4.45 -7.96 -16.02
C VAL A 326 -5.32 -8.52 -14.91
N TYR A 327 -4.76 -8.75 -13.71
CA TYR A 327 -5.53 -9.20 -12.54
C TYR A 327 -6.60 -8.18 -12.15
N LYS A 328 -6.28 -6.89 -12.18
CA LYS A 328 -7.24 -5.80 -11.94
C LYS A 328 -8.39 -5.83 -12.94
N GLN A 329 -8.09 -5.97 -14.23
CA GLN A 329 -9.12 -6.06 -15.28
C GLN A 329 -10.01 -7.28 -15.07
N GLU A 330 -9.41 -8.43 -14.75
CA GLU A 330 -10.16 -9.67 -14.49
C GLU A 330 -11.02 -9.61 -13.22
N ALA A 331 -10.55 -8.93 -12.17
CA ALA A 331 -11.33 -8.69 -10.97
C ALA A 331 -12.56 -7.81 -11.25
N VAL A 332 -12.40 -6.78 -12.10
CA VAL A 332 -13.50 -5.90 -12.52
C VAL A 332 -14.49 -6.65 -13.41
N THR A 333 -14.03 -7.46 -14.36
CA THR A 333 -14.92 -8.26 -15.23
C THR A 333 -15.67 -9.32 -14.43
N ALA A 334 -15.03 -9.98 -13.45
CA ALA A 334 -15.67 -10.92 -12.54
C ALA A 334 -16.75 -10.24 -11.68
N ALA A 335 -16.45 -9.07 -11.11
CA ALA A 335 -17.44 -8.27 -10.37
C ALA A 335 -18.63 -7.87 -11.25
N GLN A 336 -18.38 -7.47 -12.51
CA GLN A 336 -19.43 -7.14 -13.47
C GLN A 336 -20.29 -8.34 -13.84
N ALA A 337 -19.67 -9.50 -14.12
CA ALA A 337 -20.36 -10.73 -14.49
C ALA A 337 -21.25 -11.24 -13.35
N LEU A 338 -20.72 -11.22 -12.11
CA LEU A 338 -21.47 -11.62 -10.93
C LEU A 338 -22.67 -10.69 -10.69
N LEU A 339 -22.49 -9.37 -10.85
CA LEU A 339 -23.60 -8.43 -10.70
C LEU A 339 -24.68 -8.66 -11.77
N LYS A 340 -24.27 -8.90 -13.02
CA LYS A 340 -25.21 -9.25 -14.12
C LYS A 340 -25.97 -10.53 -13.80
N GLN A 341 -25.29 -11.57 -13.30
CA GLN A 341 -25.92 -12.82 -12.92
C GLN A 341 -26.95 -12.63 -11.80
N LEU A 342 -26.61 -11.89 -10.73
CA LEU A 342 -27.54 -11.60 -9.64
C LEU A 342 -28.74 -10.77 -10.10
N MET A 343 -28.53 -9.81 -11.01
CA MET A 343 -29.64 -9.07 -11.60
C MET A 343 -30.55 -9.99 -12.40
N ILE A 344 -30.00 -10.91 -13.21
CA ILE A 344 -30.80 -11.88 -13.99
C ILE A 344 -31.57 -12.84 -13.08
N GLU A 345 -30.93 -13.36 -12.03
CA GLU A 345 -31.55 -14.28 -11.06
C GLU A 345 -32.71 -13.60 -10.32
N HIS A 346 -32.53 -12.37 -9.85
CA HIS A 346 -33.58 -11.65 -9.13
C HIS A 346 -34.64 -11.02 -10.03
N LEU A 347 -34.34 -10.76 -11.30
CA LEU A 347 -35.34 -10.39 -12.31
C LEU A 347 -36.17 -11.60 -12.78
N ALA A 348 -35.61 -12.81 -12.75
CA ALA A 348 -36.36 -14.03 -13.03
C ALA A 348 -37.35 -14.39 -11.90
N ASP A 349 -37.05 -14.01 -10.65
CA ASP A 349 -37.95 -14.15 -9.49
C ASP A 349 -39.10 -13.12 -9.50
N ALA A 350 -38.89 -11.96 -10.13
CA ALA A 350 -39.89 -10.91 -10.27
C ALA A 350 -40.60 -11.07 -11.62
N ASP A 351 -41.56 -12.00 -11.69
CA ASP A 351 -42.50 -12.14 -12.81
C ASP A 351 -43.19 -10.79 -13.12
N ASP A 352 -42.60 -9.97 -13.99
CA ASP A 352 -43.23 -9.10 -14.99
C ASP A 352 -42.17 -8.22 -15.69
N GLU A 353 -42.15 -8.28 -17.03
CA GLU A 353 -41.36 -7.46 -17.97
C GLU A 353 -39.86 -7.80 -18.17
N LEU A 354 -39.60 -9.02 -18.65
CA LEU A 354 -38.34 -9.49 -19.24
C LEU A 354 -37.98 -8.84 -20.61
N ASN A 355 -38.35 -7.58 -20.89
CA ASN A 355 -38.21 -7.01 -22.25
C ASN A 355 -37.37 -5.72 -22.40
N GLU A 356 -36.69 -5.23 -21.37
CA GLU A 356 -35.80 -4.06 -21.50
C GLU A 356 -34.36 -4.28 -21.01
N LEU A 357 -33.81 -5.50 -21.16
CA LEU A 357 -32.38 -5.74 -20.96
C LEU A 357 -31.59 -5.24 -22.18
N THR A 358 -31.26 -3.95 -22.20
CA THR A 358 -30.16 -3.45 -23.04
C THR A 358 -28.83 -4.02 -22.50
N GLY A 359 -27.98 -4.51 -23.40
CA GLY A 359 -26.77 -5.30 -23.08
C GLY A 359 -25.68 -4.63 -22.23
N SER A 360 -25.92 -3.41 -21.71
CA SER A 360 -25.02 -2.68 -20.82
C SER A 360 -25.28 -2.92 -19.32
N GLY A 361 -26.44 -3.45 -18.94
CA GLY A 361 -26.77 -3.67 -17.51
C GLY A 361 -26.96 -2.37 -16.72
N GLU A 362 -27.21 -1.24 -17.40
CA GLU A 362 -27.27 0.09 -16.80
C GLU A 362 -28.67 0.51 -16.33
N ILE A 363 -29.72 -0.23 -16.69
CA ILE A 363 -31.09 0.15 -16.38
C ILE A 363 -31.81 -1.08 -15.81
N ALA A 364 -31.98 -1.10 -14.49
CA ALA A 364 -32.92 -2.01 -13.85
C ALA A 364 -34.34 -1.51 -14.13
N PRO A 365 -35.31 -2.38 -14.46
CA PRO A 365 -36.72 -2.01 -14.54
C PRO A 365 -37.20 -1.50 -13.17
N THR A 366 -38.33 -0.78 -13.17
CA THR A 366 -38.94 -0.26 -11.94
C THR A 366 -39.45 -1.38 -11.05
N MET A 367 -38.58 -1.96 -10.23
CA MET A 367 -38.90 -3.03 -9.28
C MET A 367 -39.58 -2.46 -8.03
N ASP A 368 -40.41 -3.25 -7.35
CA ASP A 368 -40.96 -2.89 -6.04
C ASP A 368 -39.85 -2.61 -5.00
N ALA A 369 -40.11 -1.70 -4.07
CA ALA A 369 -39.12 -1.20 -3.11
C ALA A 369 -38.53 -2.31 -2.22
N ALA A 370 -39.30 -3.36 -1.89
CA ALA A 370 -38.81 -4.50 -1.12
C ALA A 370 -37.87 -5.40 -1.94
N HIS A 371 -38.21 -5.64 -3.21
CA HIS A 371 -37.39 -6.43 -4.13
C HIS A 371 -36.08 -5.71 -4.48
N TRP A 372 -36.14 -4.40 -4.71
CA TRP A 372 -34.96 -3.56 -4.92
C TRP A 372 -33.97 -3.60 -3.73
N LEU A 373 -34.46 -3.55 -2.48
CA LEU A 373 -33.60 -3.71 -1.31
C LEU A 373 -32.97 -5.10 -1.21
N LYS A 374 -33.72 -6.15 -1.53
CA LYS A 374 -33.19 -7.52 -1.57
C LYS A 374 -32.06 -7.64 -2.60
N VAL A 375 -32.22 -7.04 -3.78
CA VAL A 375 -31.18 -6.99 -4.82
C VAL A 375 -29.94 -6.24 -4.34
N ILE A 376 -30.09 -5.07 -3.72
CA ILE A 376 -28.95 -4.31 -3.18
C ILE A 376 -28.23 -5.08 -2.08
N ARG A 377 -28.98 -5.76 -1.19
CA ARG A 377 -28.40 -6.61 -0.15
C ARG A 377 -27.57 -7.74 -0.77
N SER A 378 -28.17 -8.56 -1.64
CA SER A 378 -27.47 -9.65 -2.33
C SER A 378 -26.24 -9.16 -3.11
N ALA A 379 -26.37 -8.04 -3.83
CA ALA A 379 -25.27 -7.44 -4.57
C ALA A 379 -24.14 -6.96 -3.64
N SER A 380 -24.47 -6.31 -2.51
CA SER A 380 -23.49 -5.84 -1.53
C SER A 380 -22.74 -7.01 -0.87
N GLU A 381 -23.42 -8.09 -0.52
CA GLU A 381 -22.82 -9.28 0.07
C GLU A 381 -21.89 -9.99 -0.92
N ALA A 382 -22.32 -10.15 -2.16
CA ALA A 382 -21.52 -10.81 -3.17
C ALA A 382 -20.30 -9.98 -3.61
N LEU A 383 -20.44 -8.66 -3.75
CA LEU A 383 -19.30 -7.77 -4.02
C LEU A 383 -18.32 -7.73 -2.83
N THR A 384 -18.82 -7.80 -1.59
CA THR A 384 -17.95 -7.89 -0.39
C THR A 384 -17.10 -9.16 -0.43
N LYS A 385 -17.70 -10.31 -0.75
CA LYS A 385 -16.97 -11.58 -0.90
C LYS A 385 -15.92 -11.52 -2.02
N ILE A 386 -16.18 -10.82 -3.14
CA ILE A 386 -15.17 -10.62 -4.20
C ILE A 386 -14.01 -9.76 -3.68
N ILE A 387 -14.31 -8.66 -2.98
CA ILE A 387 -13.28 -7.79 -2.39
C ILE A 387 -12.40 -8.58 -1.40
N GLU A 388 -13.00 -9.44 -0.58
CA GLU A 388 -12.26 -10.32 0.34
C GLU A 388 -11.38 -11.33 -0.38
N ARG A 389 -11.84 -11.95 -1.47
CA ARG A 389 -11.03 -12.85 -2.31
C ARG A 389 -9.86 -12.12 -2.97
N VAL A 390 -10.12 -10.96 -3.57
CA VAL A 390 -9.08 -10.11 -4.17
C VAL A 390 -8.07 -9.67 -3.12
N ARG A 391 -8.51 -9.38 -1.89
CA ARG A 391 -7.64 -9.08 -0.76
C ARG A 391 -6.77 -10.28 -0.37
N ALA A 392 -7.32 -11.49 -0.34
CA ALA A 392 -6.54 -12.70 -0.03
C ALA A 392 -5.41 -12.94 -1.05
N VAL A 393 -5.70 -12.78 -2.35
CA VAL A 393 -4.68 -12.87 -3.41
C VAL A 393 -3.67 -11.73 -3.32
N HIS A 394 -4.14 -10.49 -3.06
CA HIS A 394 -3.27 -9.34 -2.80
C HIS A 394 -2.30 -9.60 -1.64
N ASP A 395 -2.77 -10.20 -0.55
CA ASP A 395 -1.95 -10.48 0.63
C ASP A 395 -0.91 -11.58 0.34
N VAL A 396 -1.28 -12.63 -0.43
CA VAL A 396 -0.30 -13.63 -0.89
C VAL A 396 0.75 -13.01 -1.83
N ILE A 397 0.37 -12.13 -2.74
CA ILE A 397 1.33 -11.43 -3.62
C ILE A 397 2.24 -10.52 -2.79
N LYS A 398 1.69 -9.83 -1.79
CA LYS A 398 2.44 -8.98 -0.87
C LYS A 398 3.44 -9.81 -0.06
N ASP A 399 3.01 -10.94 0.51
CA ASP A 399 3.85 -11.84 1.29
C ASP A 399 4.94 -12.50 0.43
N THR A 400 4.63 -12.81 -0.83
CA THR A 400 5.62 -13.33 -1.79
C THR A 400 6.65 -12.25 -2.15
N ALA A 401 6.21 -10.99 -2.31
CA ALA A 401 7.08 -9.86 -2.60
C ALA A 401 7.95 -9.45 -1.40
N THR A 402 7.47 -9.58 -0.15
CA THR A 402 8.27 -9.34 1.06
C THR A 402 9.29 -10.46 1.29
N ALA A 403 8.88 -11.72 1.10
CA ALA A 403 9.78 -12.88 1.17
C ALA A 403 10.91 -12.78 0.14
N SER A 404 10.61 -12.38 -1.09
CA SER A 404 11.59 -12.21 -2.17
C SER A 404 12.54 -11.01 -1.99
N ALA A 405 12.20 -10.06 -1.11
CA ALA A 405 13.04 -8.92 -0.74
C ALA A 405 13.85 -9.16 0.55
N GLY A 406 13.73 -10.33 1.19
CA GLY A 406 14.40 -10.67 2.44
C GLY A 406 13.85 -9.95 3.68
N LEU A 407 12.70 -9.29 3.56
CA LEU A 407 12.03 -8.57 4.65
C LEU A 407 10.97 -9.48 5.27
N SER A 408 11.40 -10.51 6.01
CA SER A 408 10.45 -11.39 6.70
C SER A 408 9.76 -10.64 7.87
N PRO A 409 8.42 -10.54 7.92
CA PRO A 409 7.72 -10.15 9.14
C PRO A 409 7.75 -11.30 10.16
N PRO A 410 7.83 -11.04 11.48
CA PRO A 410 8.00 -12.08 12.50
C PRO A 410 6.77 -12.99 12.74
N ASN A 411 5.67 -12.86 11.98
CA ASN A 411 4.37 -13.46 12.33
C ASN A 411 3.57 -14.10 11.16
N SER A 412 4.16 -14.45 10.01
CA SER A 412 3.45 -15.20 8.96
C SER A 412 3.71 -16.72 9.01
N SER A 413 2.69 -17.48 8.63
CA SER A 413 2.58 -18.95 8.72
C SER A 413 3.78 -19.72 8.15
N PRO A 414 4.15 -20.89 8.73
CA PRO A 414 5.38 -21.63 8.41
C PRO A 414 5.40 -22.33 7.03
N LEU A 415 4.41 -22.10 6.16
CA LEU A 415 4.30 -22.74 4.84
C LEU A 415 5.18 -22.08 3.76
N LEU A 416 5.69 -20.87 3.99
CA LEU A 416 6.47 -20.09 3.00
C LEU A 416 7.99 -20.15 3.22
N ALA A 417 8.47 -20.92 4.19
CA ALA A 417 9.89 -21.10 4.46
C ALA A 417 10.52 -22.15 3.53
N SER A 418 10.47 -21.94 2.21
CA SER A 418 11.41 -22.63 1.31
C SER A 418 12.76 -21.91 1.36
N PRO A 419 13.87 -22.58 1.73
CA PRO A 419 15.19 -21.97 1.92
C PRO A 419 15.91 -21.61 0.60
N SER A 420 15.19 -21.54 -0.52
CA SER A 420 15.76 -21.51 -1.88
C SER A 420 15.61 -20.19 -2.63
N THR A 421 14.89 -19.20 -2.12
CA THR A 421 14.69 -17.94 -2.85
C THR A 421 15.80 -16.95 -2.50
N GLU A 422 16.83 -16.85 -3.35
CA GLU A 422 17.83 -15.78 -3.26
C GLU A 422 17.13 -14.41 -3.28
N ASN A 423 17.54 -13.47 -2.42
CA ASN A 423 16.97 -12.11 -2.38
C ASN A 423 17.25 -11.38 -3.71
N PHE A 424 16.30 -11.43 -4.64
CA PHE A 424 16.48 -10.88 -5.99
C PHE A 424 15.80 -9.51 -6.19
N LEU A 425 14.86 -9.11 -5.32
CA LEU A 425 14.17 -7.81 -5.40
C LEU A 425 14.95 -6.72 -4.64
N THR A 426 15.14 -5.58 -5.29
CA THR A 426 15.62 -4.37 -4.60
C THR A 426 14.49 -3.73 -3.77
N LEU A 427 14.85 -2.98 -2.72
CA LEU A 427 13.87 -2.30 -1.85
C LEU A 427 12.98 -1.30 -2.63
N GLU A 428 13.51 -0.71 -3.70
CA GLU A 428 12.76 0.21 -4.57
C GLU A 428 11.70 -0.53 -5.42
N GLU A 429 12.05 -1.70 -5.95
CA GLU A 429 11.13 -2.55 -6.71
C GLU A 429 10.03 -3.13 -5.81
N HIS A 430 10.38 -3.50 -4.58
CA HIS A 430 9.41 -3.92 -3.56
C HIS A 430 8.39 -2.80 -3.27
N ASN A 431 8.85 -1.57 -3.02
CA ASN A 431 7.97 -0.42 -2.80
C ASN A 431 7.07 -0.12 -4.01
N ARG A 432 7.58 -0.30 -5.23
CA ARG A 432 6.81 -0.12 -6.46
C ARG A 432 5.70 -1.17 -6.59
N VAL A 433 5.97 -2.43 -6.24
CA VAL A 433 4.98 -3.50 -6.21
C VAL A 433 3.92 -3.21 -5.15
N GLU A 434 4.31 -2.79 -3.94
CA GLU A 434 3.37 -2.47 -2.87
C GLU A 434 2.44 -1.30 -3.23
N LEU A 435 2.97 -0.26 -3.88
CA LEU A 435 2.17 0.88 -4.33
C LEU A 435 1.14 0.46 -5.39
N LYS A 436 1.56 -0.36 -6.36
CA LYS A 436 0.65 -0.90 -7.39
C LYS A 436 -0.40 -1.84 -6.83
N LEU A 437 -0.04 -2.67 -5.85
CA LEU A 437 -0.98 -3.57 -5.16
C LEU A 437 -2.06 -2.76 -4.42
N ARG A 438 -1.66 -1.66 -3.76
CA ARG A 438 -2.59 -0.74 -3.10
C ARG A 438 -3.51 -0.04 -4.10
N GLU A 439 -2.97 0.38 -5.25
CA GLU A 439 -3.74 0.98 -6.35
C GLU A 439 -4.75 -0.03 -6.92
N LEU A 440 -4.36 -1.29 -7.09
CA LEU A 440 -5.23 -2.37 -7.54
C LEU A 440 -6.43 -2.54 -6.61
N LEU A 441 -6.19 -2.72 -5.31
CA LEU A 441 -7.26 -2.90 -4.32
C LEU A 441 -8.18 -1.68 -4.26
N THR A 442 -7.61 -0.47 -4.34
CA THR A 442 -8.39 0.78 -4.38
C THR A 442 -9.27 0.84 -5.62
N SER A 443 -8.75 0.50 -6.80
CA SER A 443 -9.51 0.55 -8.05
C SER A 443 -10.67 -0.45 -8.11
N VAL A 444 -10.49 -1.66 -7.56
CA VAL A 444 -11.55 -2.67 -7.48
C VAL A 444 -12.64 -2.21 -6.50
N CYS A 445 -12.26 -1.65 -5.35
CA CYS A 445 -13.22 -1.09 -4.40
C CYS A 445 -13.98 0.12 -4.97
N ASP A 446 -13.28 1.03 -5.66
CA ASP A 446 -13.91 2.18 -6.32
C ASP A 446 -14.93 1.71 -7.38
N TYR A 447 -14.59 0.70 -8.18
CA TYR A 447 -15.54 0.10 -9.13
C TYR A 447 -16.77 -0.49 -8.42
N CYS A 448 -16.58 -1.30 -7.38
CA CYS A 448 -17.69 -1.91 -6.64
C CYS A 448 -18.59 -0.85 -6.00
N THR A 449 -18.00 0.19 -5.39
CA THR A 449 -18.76 1.29 -4.77
C THR A 449 -19.52 2.12 -5.80
N GLU A 450 -18.95 2.37 -6.98
CA GLU A 450 -19.63 3.08 -8.08
C GLU A 450 -20.80 2.26 -8.63
N ARG A 451 -20.63 0.94 -8.78
CA ARG A 451 -21.73 0.06 -9.22
C ARG A 451 -22.87 0.03 -8.21
N ILE A 452 -22.60 -0.14 -6.91
CA ILE A 452 -23.65 -0.07 -5.89
C ILE A 452 -24.28 1.33 -5.86
N ALA A 453 -23.50 2.40 -6.00
CA ALA A 453 -24.03 3.76 -6.06
C ALA A 453 -24.99 3.94 -7.26
N SER A 454 -24.67 3.35 -8.41
CA SER A 454 -25.54 3.36 -9.59
C SER A 454 -26.87 2.62 -9.34
N LEU A 455 -26.84 1.46 -8.67
CA LEU A 455 -28.04 0.71 -8.25
C LEU A 455 -28.90 1.46 -7.22
N VAL A 456 -28.26 2.22 -6.32
CA VAL A 456 -28.95 3.07 -5.36
C VAL A 456 -29.64 4.25 -6.08
N SER A 457 -28.96 4.83 -7.08
CA SER A 457 -29.46 6.00 -7.82
C SER A 457 -30.57 5.72 -8.83
N THR A 458 -30.72 4.46 -9.27
CA THR A 458 -31.70 4.04 -10.27
C THR A 458 -33.11 3.88 -9.71
N GLN A 459 -33.32 4.01 -8.39
CA GLN A 459 -34.65 3.93 -7.81
C GLN A 459 -35.52 5.12 -8.25
N SER A 460 -36.62 4.83 -8.95
CA SER A 460 -37.50 5.87 -9.49
C SER A 460 -38.20 6.69 -8.40
N ASP A 461 -38.35 7.99 -8.65
CA ASP A 461 -39.07 8.93 -7.77
C ASP A 461 -40.56 8.59 -7.53
N LYS A 462 -41.11 7.58 -8.22
CA LYS A 462 -42.54 7.26 -8.21
C LYS A 462 -42.95 6.35 -7.07
N GLN A 463 -42.05 5.55 -6.50
CA GLN A 463 -42.39 4.64 -5.40
C GLN A 463 -42.26 5.32 -4.03
N THR A 464 -43.22 5.04 -3.15
CA THR A 464 -43.21 5.53 -1.77
C THR A 464 -42.36 4.62 -0.91
N VAL A 465 -41.11 5.00 -0.68
CA VAL A 465 -40.21 4.29 0.23
C VAL A 465 -40.67 4.51 1.67
N THR A 466 -40.72 3.43 2.45
CA THR A 466 -41.09 3.48 3.89
C THR A 466 -39.87 3.82 4.77
N ALA A 467 -40.10 4.29 6.00
CA ALA A 467 -39.01 4.61 6.94
C ALA A 467 -38.10 3.40 7.24
N ALA A 468 -38.70 2.20 7.37
CA ALA A 468 -37.98 0.96 7.60
C ALA A 468 -37.05 0.60 6.43
N GLN A 469 -37.49 0.86 5.19
CA GLN A 469 -36.71 0.60 4.00
C GLN A 469 -35.49 1.53 3.86
N VAL A 470 -35.62 2.81 4.23
CA VAL A 470 -34.49 3.76 4.20
C VAL A 470 -33.45 3.45 5.29
N THR A 471 -33.90 3.01 6.47
CA THR A 471 -32.99 2.58 7.55
C THR A 471 -32.26 1.28 7.20
N GLU A 472 -32.96 0.32 6.60
CA GLU A 472 -32.33 -0.89 6.07
C GLU A 472 -31.28 -0.56 5.00
N LEU A 473 -31.60 0.34 4.07
CA LEU A 473 -30.64 0.84 3.08
C LEU A 473 -29.43 1.51 3.74
N SER A 474 -29.65 2.33 4.78
CA SER A 474 -28.56 2.98 5.53
C SER A 474 -27.61 1.94 6.11
N ASN A 475 -28.15 0.89 6.74
CA ASN A 475 -27.35 -0.19 7.34
C ASN A 475 -26.54 -0.96 6.28
N ILE A 476 -27.13 -1.25 5.12
CA ILE A 476 -26.43 -1.93 4.02
C ILE A 476 -25.31 -1.05 3.46
N VAL A 477 -25.59 0.24 3.21
CA VAL A 477 -24.60 1.18 2.69
C VAL A 477 -23.47 1.42 3.68
N GLU A 478 -23.78 1.62 4.96
CA GLU A 478 -22.77 1.80 6.01
C GLU A 478 -21.92 0.55 6.20
N GLY A 479 -22.54 -0.63 6.27
CA GLY A 479 -21.82 -1.90 6.40
C GLY A 479 -20.88 -2.17 5.22
N PHE A 480 -21.36 -1.96 3.99
CA PHE A 480 -20.52 -2.10 2.79
C PHE A 480 -19.38 -1.06 2.76
N THR A 481 -19.68 0.20 3.10
CA THR A 481 -18.68 1.26 3.12
C THR A 481 -17.61 1.00 4.18
N GLU A 482 -17.98 0.52 5.36
CA GLU A 482 -17.03 0.15 6.41
C GLU A 482 -16.13 -1.01 5.96
N MET A 483 -16.68 -2.01 5.26
CA MET A 483 -15.89 -3.09 4.68
C MET A 483 -14.90 -2.60 3.61
N CYS A 484 -15.32 -1.68 2.73
CA CYS A 484 -14.41 -1.05 1.76
C CYS A 484 -13.33 -0.18 2.44
N GLU A 485 -13.68 0.59 3.47
CA GLU A 485 -12.74 1.43 4.23
C GLU A 485 -11.70 0.58 4.98
N ARG A 486 -12.12 -0.55 5.58
CA ARG A 486 -11.21 -1.55 6.18
C ARG A 486 -10.30 -2.19 5.13
N SER A 487 -10.81 -2.36 3.91
CA SER A 487 -10.09 -2.96 2.79
C SER A 487 -9.01 -2.03 2.21
N CYS A 488 -9.31 -0.73 2.07
CA CYS A 488 -8.44 0.27 1.43
C CYS A 488 -7.62 1.14 2.40
N GLY A 489 -7.52 0.78 3.69
CA GLY A 489 -6.69 1.53 4.65
C GLY A 489 -7.25 2.91 5.03
N GLY A 490 -8.58 3.05 5.08
CA GLY A 490 -9.25 4.25 5.61
C GLY A 490 -9.64 5.31 4.58
N ARG A 491 -9.47 5.06 3.27
CA ARG A 491 -9.98 5.96 2.22
C ARG A 491 -11.49 5.76 2.05
N GLN A 492 -12.27 6.82 2.25
CA GLN A 492 -13.73 6.77 2.11
C GLN A 492 -14.16 7.01 0.66
N SER A 493 -14.89 6.07 0.07
CA SER A 493 -15.50 6.24 -1.25
C SER A 493 -16.73 7.15 -1.14
N ALA A 494 -16.60 8.39 -1.62
CA ALA A 494 -17.64 9.41 -1.49
C ALA A 494 -18.87 9.18 -2.38
N ALA A 495 -18.73 8.41 -3.48
CA ALA A 495 -19.78 8.19 -4.47
C ALA A 495 -21.01 7.50 -3.87
N LEU A 496 -20.81 6.42 -3.10
CA LEU A 496 -21.91 5.67 -2.49
C LEU A 496 -22.61 6.49 -1.38
N LYS A 497 -21.85 7.18 -0.51
CA LYS A 497 -22.42 8.07 0.51
C LYS A 497 -23.21 9.22 -0.14
N ALA A 498 -22.77 9.74 -1.29
CA ALA A 498 -23.48 10.77 -2.04
C ALA A 498 -24.79 10.24 -2.64
N ALA A 499 -24.78 9.06 -3.28
CA ALA A 499 -25.98 8.43 -3.82
C ALA A 499 -27.02 8.16 -2.72
N PHE A 500 -26.60 7.63 -1.57
CA PHE A 500 -27.48 7.44 -0.41
C PHE A 500 -28.04 8.77 0.11
N LYS A 501 -27.21 9.82 0.25
CA LYS A 501 -27.68 11.15 0.69
C LYS A 501 -28.75 11.74 -0.22
N ILE A 502 -28.63 11.54 -1.55
CA ILE A 502 -29.64 11.99 -2.50
C ILE A 502 -30.95 11.24 -2.25
N GLN A 503 -30.91 9.92 -2.15
CA GLN A 503 -32.12 9.11 -1.99
C GLN A 503 -32.81 9.33 -0.63
N ALA A 504 -32.02 9.33 0.45
CA ALA A 504 -32.52 9.64 1.78
C ALA A 504 -33.00 11.11 1.88
N GLY A 505 -32.37 12.03 1.15
CA GLY A 505 -32.82 13.43 1.01
C GLY A 505 -34.19 13.55 0.34
N ASN A 506 -34.42 12.81 -0.75
CA ASN A 506 -35.72 12.75 -1.44
C ASN A 506 -36.81 12.18 -0.54
N TYR A 507 -36.51 11.13 0.24
CA TYR A 507 -37.40 10.60 1.26
C TYR A 507 -37.74 11.66 2.33
N VAL A 508 -36.72 12.31 2.92
CA VAL A 508 -36.91 13.33 3.95
C VAL A 508 -37.71 14.52 3.42
N HIS A 509 -37.53 14.90 2.15
CA HIS A 509 -38.32 15.94 1.50
C HIS A 509 -39.79 15.53 1.34
N LYS A 510 -40.06 14.32 0.81
CA LYS A 510 -41.44 13.79 0.72
C LYS A 510 -42.10 13.66 2.09
N PHE A 511 -41.37 13.13 3.07
CA PHE A 511 -41.79 13.03 4.46
C PHE A 511 -42.20 14.40 5.00
N HIS A 512 -41.35 15.43 4.81
CA HIS A 512 -41.67 16.77 5.26
C HIS A 512 -42.88 17.38 4.55
N THR A 513 -42.96 17.28 3.23
CA THR A 513 -44.09 17.80 2.46
C THR A 513 -45.42 17.16 2.89
N GLN A 514 -45.46 15.85 3.13
CA GLN A 514 -46.64 15.17 3.65
C GLN A 514 -47.07 15.67 5.04
N ARG A 515 -46.11 15.80 5.98
CA ARG A 515 -46.41 16.27 7.34
C ARG A 515 -46.81 17.73 7.39
N LYS A 516 -46.17 18.57 6.58
CA LYS A 516 -46.51 19.99 6.42
C LYS A 516 -47.92 20.15 5.85
N ASN A 517 -48.27 19.41 4.80
CA ASN A 517 -49.62 19.42 4.22
C ASN A 517 -50.67 18.92 5.23
N LYS A 518 -50.39 17.82 5.94
CA LYS A 518 -51.27 17.31 7.00
C LYS A 518 -51.52 18.35 8.09
N LEU A 519 -50.46 19.00 8.57
CA LEU A 519 -50.56 20.06 9.57
C LEU A 519 -51.39 21.24 9.07
N GLN A 520 -51.17 21.68 7.83
CA GLN A 520 -51.90 22.80 7.24
C GLN A 520 -53.40 22.49 7.09
N MET A 521 -53.75 21.30 6.59
CA MET A 521 -55.16 20.87 6.49
C MET A 521 -55.84 20.84 7.87
N LEU A 522 -55.15 20.34 8.89
CA LEU A 522 -55.69 20.27 10.25
C LEU A 522 -55.83 21.64 10.90
N LEU A 523 -54.87 22.55 10.68
CA LEU A 523 -54.98 23.94 11.13
C LEU A 523 -56.14 24.66 10.47
N ASP A 524 -56.42 24.38 9.19
CA ASP A 524 -57.52 25.00 8.46
C ASP A 524 -58.89 24.53 8.92
N ALA A 525 -58.98 23.28 9.40
CA ALA A 525 -60.18 22.70 9.98
C ALA A 525 -60.31 22.95 11.50
N GLU A 526 -59.36 23.66 12.13
CA GLU A 526 -59.29 23.81 13.57
C GLU A 526 -60.39 24.72 14.13
N SER A 527 -61.06 24.28 15.19
CA SER A 527 -62.21 24.98 15.79
C SER A 527 -61.84 25.94 16.92
N TRP A 528 -60.57 25.94 17.35
CA TRP A 528 -60.03 26.80 18.41
C TRP A 528 -60.75 26.62 19.76
N LYS A 529 -61.13 25.37 20.05
CA LYS A 529 -61.70 24.97 21.34
C LYS A 529 -60.67 24.18 22.15
N VAL A 530 -60.92 24.07 23.45
CA VAL A 530 -60.13 23.21 24.34
C VAL A 530 -60.24 21.77 23.86
N ALA A 531 -59.12 21.16 23.50
CA ALA A 531 -59.05 19.77 23.09
C ALA A 531 -58.74 18.86 24.28
N GLU A 532 -59.34 17.66 24.26
CA GLU A 532 -58.99 16.60 25.20
C GLU A 532 -57.64 16.00 24.83
N VAL A 533 -56.78 15.79 25.82
CA VAL A 533 -55.41 15.31 25.66
C VAL A 533 -55.39 13.79 25.86
N PRO A 534 -55.02 13.00 24.82
CA PRO A 534 -54.75 11.58 24.97
C PRO A 534 -53.50 11.33 25.83
N SER A 535 -53.51 10.25 26.61
CA SER A 535 -52.37 9.84 27.46
C SER A 535 -51.08 9.63 26.67
N GLU A 536 -51.16 9.17 25.41
CA GLU A 536 -50.01 9.03 24.48
C GLU A 536 -49.24 10.34 24.31
N ILE A 537 -49.94 11.47 24.18
CA ILE A 537 -49.30 12.78 23.98
C ILE A 537 -48.64 13.24 25.27
N GLN A 538 -49.24 12.99 26.43
CA GLN A 538 -48.61 13.29 27.72
C GLN A 538 -47.32 12.49 27.91
N ILE A 539 -47.30 11.20 27.54
CA ILE A 539 -46.09 10.37 27.57
C ILE A 539 -45.00 10.92 26.65
N LEU A 540 -45.36 11.39 25.44
CA LEU A 540 -44.40 12.02 24.52
C LEU A 540 -43.80 13.29 25.11
N VAL A 541 -44.62 14.15 25.73
CA VAL A 541 -44.16 15.38 26.38
C VAL A 541 -43.25 15.07 27.58
N ASP A 542 -43.61 14.09 28.40
CA ASP A 542 -42.81 13.66 29.55
C ASP A 542 -41.44 13.10 29.09
N LYS A 543 -41.42 12.31 28.01
CA LYS A 543 -40.17 11.82 27.40
C LYS A 543 -39.31 12.93 26.79
N LEU A 544 -39.92 13.94 26.20
CA LEU A 544 -39.18 15.12 25.71
C LEU A 544 -38.61 15.95 26.89
N ALA A 545 -39.32 15.99 28.02
CA ALA A 545 -38.89 16.70 29.21
C ALA A 545 -37.72 16.03 29.94
N THR A 546 -37.54 14.71 29.86
CA THR A 546 -36.38 14.01 30.43
C THR A 546 -35.08 14.30 29.67
N GLY A 547 -35.17 14.84 28.44
CA GLY A 547 -34.02 15.16 27.60
C GLY A 547 -33.33 13.95 26.96
N GLU A 548 -33.93 12.76 27.08
CA GLU A 548 -33.43 11.56 26.39
C GLU A 548 -33.84 11.59 24.91
N PRO A 549 -32.96 11.10 24.00
CA PRO A 549 -33.30 11.06 22.59
C PRO A 549 -34.50 10.13 22.34
N VAL A 550 -35.54 10.65 21.69
CA VAL A 550 -36.75 9.89 21.39
C VAL A 550 -36.44 8.83 20.32
N LYS A 551 -36.35 7.57 20.75
CA LYS A 551 -36.01 6.42 19.88
C LYS A 551 -37.23 5.75 19.24
N TYR A 552 -38.41 5.84 19.86
CA TYR A 552 -39.63 5.20 19.38
C TYR A 552 -40.87 6.00 19.79
N LEU A 553 -41.85 6.03 18.90
CA LEU A 553 -43.19 6.54 19.20
C LEU A 553 -43.94 5.51 20.06
N PRO A 554 -44.76 5.93 21.04
CA PRO A 554 -45.76 5.05 21.64
C PRO A 554 -46.68 4.54 20.52
N SER A 555 -46.82 3.22 20.40
CA SER A 555 -47.76 2.63 19.44
C SER A 555 -49.17 3.13 19.74
N SER A 556 -49.90 3.53 18.69
CA SER A 556 -51.37 3.56 18.74
C SER A 556 -51.82 2.18 19.21
N PRO A 557 -52.85 2.04 20.07
CA PRO A 557 -53.30 0.74 20.52
C PRO A 557 -53.79 -0.08 19.31
N THR A 558 -52.92 -0.95 18.80
CA THR A 558 -53.27 -2.11 18.00
C THR A 558 -53.72 -3.20 18.97
N GLU A 559 -54.80 -3.90 18.63
CA GLU A 559 -55.58 -4.78 19.54
C GLU A 559 -54.85 -5.97 20.17
N ASP A 560 -53.54 -6.18 20.00
CA ASP A 560 -52.89 -7.47 20.29
C ASP A 560 -51.90 -7.52 21.47
N ASN A 561 -51.85 -6.53 22.36
CA ASN A 561 -50.98 -6.61 23.55
C ASN A 561 -51.73 -6.64 24.89
N TYR A 562 -52.53 -7.69 25.09
CA TYR A 562 -53.01 -8.09 26.42
C TYR A 562 -51.91 -8.84 27.18
N THR A 563 -50.94 -8.13 27.77
CA THR A 563 -50.27 -8.53 29.02
C THR A 563 -49.28 -7.45 29.45
N THR A 564 -49.77 -6.36 30.06
CA THR A 564 -49.22 -5.83 31.32
C THR A 564 -50.07 -4.64 31.79
N ASN A 565 -50.60 -4.77 33.01
CA ASN A 565 -51.32 -3.73 33.73
C ASN A 565 -50.54 -2.41 33.78
N ARG A 566 -51.06 -1.37 33.10
CA ARG A 566 -51.23 0.02 33.60
C ARG A 566 -51.66 0.91 32.42
N TYR A 567 -52.84 1.52 32.54
CA TYR A 567 -53.24 2.88 32.09
C TYR A 567 -54.75 2.95 31.80
N ASP A 568 -55.59 2.73 32.82
CA ASP A 568 -56.88 3.41 32.91
C ASP A 568 -56.61 4.88 33.26
N ILE A 569 -56.25 5.71 32.29
CA ILE A 569 -56.15 7.16 32.49
C ILE A 569 -57.13 7.82 31.52
N LYS A 570 -58.22 8.35 32.08
CA LYS A 570 -59.19 9.17 31.38
C LYS A 570 -58.48 10.34 30.66
N PRO A 571 -58.92 10.71 29.44
CA PRO A 571 -58.36 11.87 28.74
C PRO A 571 -58.47 13.12 29.62
N SER A 572 -57.36 13.85 29.78
CA SER A 572 -57.33 15.08 30.57
C SER A 572 -57.60 16.29 29.68
N PRO A 573 -58.32 17.31 30.16
CA PRO A 573 -58.59 18.52 29.37
C PRO A 573 -57.37 19.48 29.27
N TYR A 574 -56.23 19.11 29.86
CA TYR A 574 -55.01 19.90 29.88
C TYR A 574 -53.77 18.99 29.89
N ILE A 575 -52.66 19.52 29.35
CA ILE A 575 -51.32 18.92 29.41
C ILE A 575 -50.67 19.38 30.71
N LYS A 576 -50.05 18.46 31.47
CA LYS A 576 -49.31 18.82 32.69
C LYS A 576 -47.83 18.96 32.36
N ILE A 577 -47.25 20.13 32.66
CA ILE A 577 -45.79 20.34 32.62
C ILE A 577 -45.37 20.77 34.03
N GLY A 578 -44.67 19.90 34.75
CA GLY A 578 -44.28 20.17 36.14
C GLY A 578 -45.49 20.50 37.03
N SER A 579 -45.55 21.73 37.54
CA SER A 579 -46.65 22.25 38.36
C SER A 579 -47.75 22.99 37.59
N GLN A 580 -47.59 23.21 36.28
CA GLN A 580 -48.52 24.00 35.47
C GLN A 580 -49.42 23.15 34.57
N SER A 581 -50.68 23.56 34.46
CA SER A 581 -51.68 23.00 33.55
C SER A 581 -51.77 23.85 32.27
N TYR A 582 -51.61 23.23 31.11
CA TYR A 582 -51.70 23.88 29.80
C TYR A 582 -52.96 23.41 29.06
N TYR A 583 -53.91 24.32 28.87
CA TYR A 583 -55.06 24.08 27.98
C TYR A 583 -54.64 24.30 26.54
N THR A 584 -54.91 23.33 25.67
CA THR A 584 -54.36 23.29 24.31
C THR A 584 -55.43 23.00 23.25
N ILE A 585 -55.05 23.22 22.00
CA ILE A 585 -55.86 23.04 20.80
C ILE A 585 -55.53 21.69 20.14
N GLY A 586 -56.46 21.09 19.40
CA GLY A 586 -56.27 19.79 18.73
C GLY A 586 -55.09 19.78 17.76
N ALA A 587 -54.95 20.82 16.94
CA ALA A 587 -53.82 20.99 16.03
C ALA A 587 -52.45 21.00 16.72
N LEU A 588 -52.35 21.49 17.97
CA LEU A 588 -51.11 21.45 18.75
C LEU A 588 -50.76 20.02 19.18
N LEU A 589 -51.74 19.20 19.57
CA LEU A 589 -51.51 17.81 19.95
C LEU A 589 -50.94 17.00 18.77
N ILE A 590 -51.48 17.24 17.58
CA ILE A 590 -50.97 16.61 16.36
C ILE A 590 -49.59 17.14 16.02
N LEU A 591 -49.32 18.44 16.20
CA LEU A 591 -47.98 18.99 16.04
C LEU A 591 -46.96 18.33 16.98
N ILE A 592 -47.30 18.07 18.25
CA ILE A 592 -46.42 17.36 19.20
C ILE A 592 -46.09 15.95 18.68
N ARG A 593 -47.09 15.23 18.16
CA ARG A 593 -46.88 13.91 17.53
C ARG A 593 -45.98 14.01 16.31
N LEU A 594 -46.22 14.98 15.42
CA LEU A 594 -45.39 15.20 14.23
C LEU A 594 -43.95 15.52 14.62
N VAL A 595 -43.73 16.45 15.56
CA VAL A 595 -42.40 16.79 16.09
C VAL A 595 -41.68 15.54 16.61
N SER A 596 -42.40 14.66 17.31
CA SER A 596 -41.84 13.39 17.80
C SER A 596 -41.46 12.45 16.65
N GLU A 597 -42.25 12.39 15.55
CA GLU A 597 -41.86 11.66 14.32
C GLU A 597 -40.57 12.23 13.70
N TYR A 598 -40.35 13.55 13.73
CA TYR A 598 -39.08 14.15 13.30
C TYR A 598 -37.90 13.76 14.19
N CYS A 599 -38.11 13.69 15.51
CA CYS A 599 -37.08 13.25 16.46
C CYS A 599 -36.66 11.80 16.20
N VAL A 600 -37.61 10.89 15.97
CA VAL A 600 -37.32 9.49 15.59
C VAL A 600 -36.58 9.42 14.25
N CYS A 601 -37.07 10.12 13.23
CA CYS A 601 -36.42 10.18 11.92
C CYS A 601 -34.97 10.71 11.98
N SER A 602 -34.70 11.68 12.86
CA SER A 602 -33.34 12.18 13.09
C SER A 602 -32.41 11.18 13.79
N TYR A 603 -32.97 10.31 14.63
CA TYR A 603 -32.22 9.24 15.30
C TYR A 603 -31.89 8.11 14.33
N ASP A 604 -32.86 7.74 13.50
CA ASP A 604 -32.75 6.70 12.47
C ASP A 604 -31.81 7.10 11.33
N LEU A 605 -31.79 8.40 10.95
CA LEU A 605 -30.98 8.94 9.86
C LEU A 605 -30.05 10.06 10.36
N GLN A 606 -29.08 9.70 11.19
CA GLN A 606 -28.14 10.66 11.80
C GLN A 606 -27.39 11.50 10.75
N LEU A 607 -27.06 10.92 9.59
CA LEU A 607 -26.40 11.60 8.48
C LEU A 607 -27.19 12.81 7.93
N LEU A 608 -28.52 12.78 8.04
CA LEU A 608 -29.43 13.83 7.56
C LEU A 608 -30.04 14.65 8.70
N ALA A 609 -29.65 14.41 9.95
CA ALA A 609 -30.13 15.15 11.10
C ALA A 609 -30.13 16.69 10.93
N PRO A 610 -29.12 17.36 10.34
CA PRO A 610 -29.20 18.82 10.10
C PRO A 610 -30.28 19.23 9.09
N VAL A 611 -30.55 18.41 8.07
CA VAL A 611 -31.64 18.64 7.10
C VAL A 611 -33.00 18.45 7.78
N VAL A 612 -33.14 17.41 8.59
CA VAL A 612 -34.36 17.13 9.39
C VAL A 612 -34.62 18.27 10.38
N ALA A 613 -33.59 18.80 11.05
CA ALA A 613 -33.69 19.95 11.94
C ALA A 613 -34.22 21.20 11.21
N LYS A 614 -33.69 21.50 10.01
CA LYS A 614 -34.19 22.62 9.19
C LYS A 614 -35.66 22.44 8.78
N ASN A 615 -36.05 21.22 8.41
CA ASN A 615 -37.44 20.89 8.06
C ASN A 615 -38.38 21.02 9.28
N LEU A 616 -37.92 20.66 10.47
CA LEU A 616 -38.68 20.86 11.70
C LEU A 616 -38.87 22.35 12.01
N THR A 617 -37.82 23.15 11.84
CA THR A 617 -37.90 24.62 11.95
C THR A 617 -38.92 25.18 10.95
N ASP A 618 -38.95 24.70 9.70
CA ASP A 618 -39.95 25.12 8.70
C ASP A 618 -41.37 24.71 9.07
N LEU A 619 -41.56 23.52 9.68
CA LEU A 619 -42.85 23.07 10.20
C LEU A 619 -43.36 24.00 11.31
N LEU A 620 -42.50 24.38 12.26
CA LEU A 620 -42.83 25.30 13.34
C LEU A 620 -43.15 26.71 12.81
N LYS A 621 -42.39 27.20 11.82
CA LYS A 621 -42.70 28.47 11.12
C LYS A 621 -44.05 28.43 10.42
N THR A 622 -44.37 27.30 9.77
CA THR A 622 -45.65 27.09 9.11
C THR A 622 -46.79 27.15 10.12
N PHE A 623 -46.65 26.49 11.28
CA PHE A 623 -47.63 26.59 12.37
C PHE A 623 -47.82 28.02 12.85
N ASN A 624 -46.73 28.75 13.13
CA ASN A 624 -46.81 30.13 13.61
C ASN A 624 -47.47 31.08 12.59
N SER A 625 -47.00 31.04 11.34
CA SER A 625 -47.52 31.87 10.24
C SER A 625 -49.00 31.58 9.99
N ARG A 626 -49.38 30.31 9.93
CA ARG A 626 -50.77 29.93 9.68
C ARG A 626 -51.69 30.26 10.86
N SER A 627 -51.23 30.05 12.10
CA SER A 627 -51.98 30.45 13.30
C SER A 627 -52.21 31.97 13.34
N CYS A 628 -51.21 32.77 12.96
CA CYS A 628 -51.34 34.22 12.86
C CYS A 628 -52.41 34.61 11.80
N GLN A 629 -52.38 34.00 10.62
CA GLN A 629 -53.38 34.24 9.57
C GLN A 629 -54.80 33.85 10.00
N LEU A 630 -54.96 32.72 10.68
CA LEU A 630 -56.25 32.21 11.11
C LEU A 630 -56.86 33.05 12.23
N VAL A 631 -56.05 33.45 13.22
CA VAL A 631 -56.50 34.15 14.42
C VAL A 631 -56.46 35.68 14.26
N LEU A 632 -55.30 36.26 13.94
CA LEU A 632 -55.16 37.72 13.78
C LEU A 632 -55.67 38.20 12.41
N GLY A 633 -55.41 37.42 11.36
CA GLY A 633 -55.86 37.71 9.99
C GLY A 633 -57.34 37.37 9.72
N ALA A 634 -58.08 36.96 10.74
CA ALA A 634 -59.48 36.52 10.66
C ALA A 634 -59.76 35.40 9.63
N GLY A 635 -58.73 34.64 9.23
CA GLY A 635 -58.85 33.55 8.27
C GLY A 635 -59.79 32.44 8.75
N ALA A 636 -59.81 32.16 10.06
CA ALA A 636 -60.63 31.11 10.65
C ALA A 636 -62.14 31.31 10.46
N LEU A 637 -62.60 32.54 10.18
CA LEU A 637 -64.00 32.80 9.85
C LEU A 637 -64.40 32.14 8.52
N ARG A 638 -63.49 32.08 7.55
CA ARG A 638 -63.73 31.50 6.22
C ARG A 638 -63.40 30.02 6.16
N THR A 639 -62.30 29.59 6.77
CA THR A 639 -61.81 28.21 6.67
C THR A 639 -62.47 27.27 7.67
N ALA A 640 -62.59 27.67 8.94
CA ALA A 640 -63.14 26.84 10.02
C ALA A 640 -64.64 27.08 10.30
N GLY A 641 -65.27 28.03 9.58
CA GLY A 641 -66.70 28.34 9.72
C GLY A 641 -67.08 29.01 11.04
N LEU A 642 -66.12 29.62 11.75
CA LEU A 642 -66.40 30.37 12.98
C LEU A 642 -67.17 31.66 12.67
N LYS A 643 -68.18 31.99 13.49
CA LYS A 643 -68.97 33.23 13.31
C LYS A 643 -68.22 34.48 13.77
N THR A 644 -67.46 34.39 14.86
CA THR A 644 -66.67 35.48 15.44
C THR A 644 -65.42 34.93 16.13
N ILE A 645 -64.35 35.73 16.18
CA ILE A 645 -63.14 35.41 16.93
C ILE A 645 -63.31 35.97 18.35
N THR A 646 -63.42 35.09 19.33
CA THR A 646 -63.63 35.44 20.74
C THR A 646 -62.30 35.62 21.48
N SER A 647 -62.34 36.27 22.65
CA SER A 647 -61.19 36.39 23.56
C SER A 647 -60.65 35.02 24.02
N THR A 648 -61.51 34.01 24.14
CA THR A 648 -61.11 32.62 24.42
C THR A 648 -60.20 32.05 23.33
N ASN A 649 -60.51 32.31 22.05
CA ASN A 649 -59.72 31.80 20.93
C ASN A 649 -58.34 32.46 20.89
N LEU A 650 -58.27 33.76 21.19
CA LEU A 650 -57.00 34.49 21.33
C LEU A 650 -56.16 33.96 22.50
N ALA A 651 -56.79 33.68 23.65
CA ALA A 651 -56.12 33.12 24.81
C ALA A 651 -55.60 31.69 24.54
N LEU A 652 -56.38 30.83 23.88
CA LEU A 652 -55.98 29.47 23.49
C LEU A 652 -54.84 29.48 22.47
N ALA A 653 -54.89 30.39 21.50
CA ALA A 653 -53.79 30.58 20.55
C ALA A 653 -52.50 31.00 21.27
N SER A 654 -52.59 31.98 22.18
CA SER A 654 -51.46 32.42 22.99
C SER A 654 -50.89 31.26 23.83
N ARG A 655 -51.74 30.52 24.54
CA ARG A 655 -51.30 29.39 25.38
C ARG A 655 -50.66 28.26 24.57
N SER A 656 -51.19 27.98 23.39
CA SER A 656 -50.63 26.97 22.49
C SER A 656 -49.24 27.38 21.95
N LEU A 657 -49.04 28.66 21.64
CA LEU A 657 -47.73 29.18 21.22
C LEU A 657 -46.73 29.23 22.39
N GLN A 658 -47.18 29.56 23.60
CA GLN A 658 -46.34 29.50 24.81
C GLN A 658 -45.81 28.08 25.07
N PHE A 659 -46.65 27.06 24.85
CA PHE A 659 -46.21 25.67 24.92
C PHE A 659 -45.10 25.36 23.89
N LEU A 660 -45.23 25.87 22.66
CA LEU A 660 -44.19 25.68 21.64
C LEU A 660 -42.87 26.36 22.03
N VAL A 661 -42.90 27.53 22.66
CA VAL A 661 -41.70 28.20 23.17
C VAL A 661 -41.01 27.34 24.23
N TRP A 662 -41.76 26.68 25.12
CA TRP A 662 -41.20 25.75 26.10
C TRP A 662 -40.58 24.51 25.46
N MET A 663 -41.15 24.00 24.36
CA MET A 663 -40.68 22.81 23.67
C MET A 663 -39.40 23.04 22.84
N ILE A 664 -39.19 24.25 22.28
CA ILE A 664 -38.05 24.55 21.39
C ILE A 664 -36.68 24.25 22.02
N PRO A 665 -36.37 24.66 23.28
CA PRO A 665 -35.11 24.33 23.94
C PRO A 665 -34.85 22.83 24.07
N LEU A 666 -35.90 22.03 24.30
CA LEU A 666 -35.80 20.56 24.41
C LEU A 666 -35.43 19.95 23.06
N LEU A 667 -36.07 20.42 21.98
CA LEU A 667 -35.73 20.00 20.62
C LEU A 667 -34.30 20.39 20.24
N ARG A 668 -33.86 21.60 20.62
CA ARG A 668 -32.48 22.04 20.41
C ARG A 668 -31.48 21.10 21.08
N ALA A 669 -31.76 20.65 22.31
CA ALA A 669 -30.92 19.70 23.02
C ALA A 669 -30.86 18.33 22.31
N HIS A 670 -32.00 17.80 21.86
CA HIS A 670 -32.09 16.54 21.11
C HIS A 670 -31.22 16.58 19.83
N PHE A 671 -31.41 17.57 18.97
CA PHE A 671 -30.65 17.66 17.72
C PHE A 671 -29.15 17.95 17.94
N ARG A 672 -28.79 18.67 19.01
CA ARG A 672 -27.38 18.90 19.37
C ARG A 672 -26.65 17.62 19.82
N SER A 673 -27.38 16.63 20.33
CA SER A 673 -26.79 15.32 20.64
C SER A 673 -26.45 14.49 19.40
N LEU A 674 -27.11 14.79 18.27
CA LEU A 674 -26.99 14.03 17.02
C LEU A 674 -26.13 14.75 15.96
N THR A 675 -25.97 16.07 16.05
CA THR A 675 -25.22 16.86 15.05
C THR A 675 -24.37 17.94 15.71
N SER A 676 -23.16 18.14 15.19
CA SER A 676 -22.23 19.18 15.63
C SER A 676 -22.52 20.58 15.06
N ASP A 677 -23.49 20.70 14.16
CA ASP A 677 -23.81 21.94 13.43
C ASP A 677 -24.54 22.96 14.31
N THR A 678 -24.39 24.25 13.96
CA THR A 678 -25.02 25.35 14.70
C THR A 678 -26.52 25.45 14.38
N LEU A 679 -27.36 25.25 15.39
CA LEU A 679 -28.82 25.19 15.27
C LEU A 679 -29.52 26.57 15.41
N ASN A 680 -28.91 27.64 14.87
CA ASN A 680 -29.40 29.03 14.99
C ASN A 680 -30.83 29.24 14.43
N SER A 681 -31.28 28.33 13.57
CA SER A 681 -32.60 28.41 12.95
C SER A 681 -33.75 28.30 13.96
N PHE A 682 -33.56 27.58 15.07
CA PHE A 682 -34.55 27.48 16.15
C PHE A 682 -34.69 28.78 16.95
N ASP A 683 -33.60 29.54 17.13
CA ASP A 683 -33.60 30.80 17.87
C ASP A 683 -34.44 31.88 17.16
N VAL A 684 -34.39 31.88 15.82
CA VAL A 684 -35.23 32.76 15.01
C VAL A 684 -36.70 32.42 15.22
N VAL A 685 -37.05 31.13 15.21
CA VAL A 685 -38.43 30.67 15.42
C VAL A 685 -38.93 30.99 16.82
N GLU A 686 -38.10 30.80 17.84
CA GLU A 686 -38.42 31.15 19.23
C GLU A 686 -38.77 32.64 19.36
N LYS A 687 -37.97 33.52 18.74
CA LYS A 687 -38.22 34.96 18.71
C LYS A 687 -39.49 35.33 17.95
N ASP A 688 -39.72 34.72 16.79
CA ASP A 688 -40.90 34.98 15.94
C ASP A 688 -42.21 34.56 16.65
N ILE A 689 -42.21 33.40 17.32
CA ILE A 689 -43.35 32.94 18.12
C ILE A 689 -43.57 33.86 19.32
N GLY A 690 -42.49 34.25 20.02
CA GLY A 690 -42.57 35.21 21.12
C GLY A 690 -43.14 36.58 20.70
N HIS A 691 -42.81 37.05 19.50
CA HIS A 691 -43.41 38.27 18.95
C HIS A 691 -44.91 38.11 18.69
N HIS A 692 -45.33 36.97 18.12
CA HIS A 692 -46.75 36.69 17.86
C HIS A 692 -47.57 36.61 19.16
N ILE A 693 -47.04 36.01 20.23
CA ILE A 693 -47.68 36.00 21.56
C ILE A 693 -47.97 37.43 22.05
N ARG A 694 -46.98 38.33 21.98
CA ARG A 694 -47.16 39.75 22.36
C ARG A 694 -48.20 40.47 21.49
N GLN A 695 -48.27 40.14 20.20
CA GLN A 695 -49.28 40.70 19.30
C GLN A 695 -50.70 40.24 19.68
N LEU A 696 -50.87 38.97 20.07
CA LEU A 696 -52.15 38.45 20.55
C LEU A 696 -52.59 39.15 21.83
N GLU A 697 -51.70 39.30 22.82
CA GLU A 697 -51.97 40.03 24.06
C GLU A 697 -52.36 41.50 23.79
N THR A 698 -51.59 42.18 22.93
CA THR A 698 -51.89 43.55 22.51
C THR A 698 -53.24 43.65 21.82
N LYS A 699 -53.62 42.64 21.02
CA LYS A 699 -54.93 42.60 20.35
C LYS A 699 -56.07 42.42 21.36
N VAL A 700 -55.92 41.55 22.36
CA VAL A 700 -56.91 41.38 23.45
C VAL A 700 -57.10 42.70 24.19
N LEU A 701 -56.00 43.37 24.55
CA LEU A 701 -56.03 44.68 25.21
C LEU A 701 -56.68 45.76 24.33
N SER A 702 -56.37 45.79 23.02
CA SER A 702 -56.95 46.73 22.06
C SER A 702 -58.46 46.54 21.91
N ILE A 703 -58.94 45.29 21.79
CA ILE A 703 -60.37 44.98 21.69
C ILE A 703 -61.09 45.47 22.94
N MET A 704 -60.56 45.15 24.13
CA MET A 704 -61.18 45.59 25.39
C MET A 704 -61.11 47.10 25.58
N ASN A 705 -60.00 47.75 25.22
CA ASN A 705 -59.90 49.20 25.29
C ASN A 705 -60.89 49.90 24.35
N SER A 706 -61.19 49.33 23.17
CA SER A 706 -62.26 49.84 22.30
C SER A 706 -63.63 49.67 22.95
N LEU A 707 -63.95 48.47 23.42
CA LEU A 707 -65.25 48.19 24.05
C LEU A 707 -65.51 49.05 25.29
N LEU A 708 -64.49 49.24 26.14
CA LEU A 708 -64.56 50.14 27.29
C LEU A 708 -64.67 51.60 26.86
N GLY A 709 -63.94 51.99 25.81
CA GLY A 709 -63.98 53.31 25.22
C GLY A 709 -65.36 53.70 24.69
N ASP A 710 -66.00 52.82 23.93
CA ASP A 710 -67.31 53.06 23.33
C ASP A 710 -68.37 53.24 24.42
N GLN A 711 -68.34 52.40 25.46
CA GLN A 711 -69.25 52.54 26.60
C GLN A 711 -68.98 53.81 27.43
N LEU A 712 -67.72 54.24 27.57
CA LEU A 712 -67.37 55.46 28.29
C LEU A 712 -67.63 56.74 27.47
N ASN A 713 -67.62 56.68 26.14
CA ASN A 713 -67.96 57.81 25.28
C ASN A 713 -69.46 58.14 25.29
N GLU A 714 -70.30 57.12 25.48
CA GLU A 714 -71.76 57.27 25.61
C GLU A 714 -72.22 57.50 27.06
N TRP A 715 -71.28 57.62 28.01
CA TRP A 715 -71.59 57.77 29.42
C TRP A 715 -71.78 59.24 29.81
N ASP A 716 -72.86 59.50 30.54
CA ASP A 716 -73.22 60.78 31.15
C ASP A 716 -73.35 60.58 32.67
N ALA A 717 -72.80 61.49 33.48
CA ALA A 717 -72.90 61.46 34.94
C ALA A 717 -74.30 61.91 35.44
N LYS A 718 -75.32 61.07 35.22
CA LYS A 718 -76.71 61.29 35.65
C LYS A 718 -77.25 60.07 36.40
N PRO A 719 -78.14 60.28 37.39
CA PRO A 719 -78.90 59.17 37.99
C PRO A 719 -79.74 58.47 36.91
N PRO A 720 -79.92 57.13 36.95
CA PRO A 720 -79.66 56.20 38.04
C PRO A 720 -78.22 55.64 38.08
N VAL A 721 -77.68 55.48 39.29
CA VAL A 721 -76.40 54.81 39.55
C VAL A 721 -76.66 53.38 40.04
N PRO A 722 -75.98 52.34 39.52
CA PRO A 722 -74.98 52.39 38.46
C PRO A 722 -75.62 52.57 37.07
N SER A 723 -74.99 53.41 36.24
CA SER A 723 -75.43 53.64 34.87
C SER A 723 -75.39 52.37 34.01
N LYS A 724 -76.18 52.37 32.92
CA LYS A 724 -76.22 51.28 31.95
C LYS A 724 -74.81 50.98 31.39
N GLN A 725 -74.03 52.02 31.18
CA GLN A 725 -72.67 52.00 30.65
C GLN A 725 -71.70 51.32 31.64
N PHE A 726 -71.72 51.69 32.92
CA PHE A 726 -70.89 51.02 33.94
C PHE A 726 -71.30 49.55 34.21
N ARG A 727 -72.60 49.22 34.11
CA ARG A 727 -73.06 47.83 34.11
C ARG A 727 -72.56 47.03 32.90
N ASN A 728 -72.50 47.65 31.73
CA ASN A 728 -71.95 47.00 30.53
C ASN A 728 -70.44 46.83 30.63
N ILE A 729 -69.71 47.82 31.16
CA ILE A 729 -68.26 47.75 31.41
C ILE A 729 -67.91 46.59 32.35
N SER A 730 -68.57 46.52 33.52
CA SER A 730 -68.38 45.43 34.47
C SER A 730 -68.73 44.07 33.87
N ARG A 731 -69.81 43.98 33.07
CA ARG A 731 -70.16 42.77 32.32
C ARG A 731 -69.09 42.36 31.31
N HIS A 732 -68.53 43.30 30.54
CA HIS A 732 -67.46 43.01 29.58
C HIS A 732 -66.18 42.54 30.28
N LEU A 733 -65.82 43.15 31.41
CA LEU A 733 -64.67 42.73 32.23
C LEU A 733 -64.88 41.36 32.88
N THR A 734 -66.09 41.05 33.32
CA THR A 734 -66.41 39.72 33.88
C THR A 734 -66.35 38.64 32.81
N LYS A 735 -66.91 38.90 31.62
CA LYS A 735 -66.83 37.98 30.47
C LYS A 735 -65.41 37.77 29.98
N LEU A 736 -64.57 38.82 30.00
CA LEU A 736 -63.15 38.67 29.70
C LEU A 736 -62.47 37.79 30.75
N HIS A 737 -62.80 37.98 32.03
CA HIS A 737 -62.20 37.21 33.12
C HIS A 737 -62.54 35.74 32.97
N GLU A 738 -63.82 35.40 32.76
CA GLU A 738 -64.27 34.03 32.50
C GLU A 738 -63.55 33.40 31.29
N ALA A 739 -63.36 34.18 30.22
CA ALA A 739 -62.71 33.71 29.00
C ALA A 739 -61.19 33.48 29.15
N VAL A 740 -60.50 34.31 29.93
CA VAL A 740 -59.04 34.33 30.02
C VAL A 740 -58.54 33.51 31.23
N SER A 741 -59.22 33.57 32.38
CA SER A 741 -58.86 32.81 33.60
C SER A 741 -58.98 31.29 33.43
N ALA A 742 -59.84 30.84 32.51
CA ALA A 742 -59.99 29.42 32.20
C ALA A 742 -58.77 28.83 31.45
N VAL A 743 -57.91 29.67 30.86
CA VAL A 743 -56.86 29.24 29.91
C VAL A 743 -55.46 29.74 30.30
N LEU A 744 -55.34 30.98 30.76
CA LEU A 744 -54.05 31.61 31.09
C LEU A 744 -53.67 31.47 32.57
N PRO A 745 -52.37 31.45 32.90
CA PRO A 745 -51.89 31.51 34.29
C PRO A 745 -52.30 32.81 35.00
N GLN A 746 -52.48 32.73 36.32
CA GLN A 746 -52.95 33.85 37.13
C GLN A 746 -52.06 35.10 37.02
N GLU A 747 -50.74 34.95 36.90
CA GLU A 747 -49.79 36.06 36.70
C GLU A 747 -50.10 36.86 35.42
N GLN A 748 -50.28 36.18 34.29
CA GLN A 748 -50.60 36.84 33.01
C GLN A 748 -51.97 37.50 33.03
N VAL A 749 -52.95 36.90 33.74
CA VAL A 749 -54.27 37.51 33.92
C VAL A 749 -54.14 38.81 34.72
N THR A 750 -53.35 38.81 35.79
CA THR A 750 -53.08 40.03 36.57
C THR A 750 -52.44 41.12 35.73
N ASP A 751 -51.44 40.81 34.91
CA ASP A 751 -50.77 41.78 34.04
C ASP A 751 -51.74 42.43 33.02
N ILE A 752 -52.58 41.60 32.37
CA ILE A 752 -53.60 42.09 31.43
C ILE A 752 -54.56 43.05 32.15
N TYR A 753 -55.01 42.70 33.35
CA TYR A 753 -55.94 43.53 34.11
C TYR A 753 -55.30 44.79 34.69
N GLU A 754 -54.01 44.79 35.04
CA GLU A 754 -53.30 46.00 35.45
C GLU A 754 -53.23 47.02 34.31
N VAL A 755 -52.91 46.55 33.10
CA VAL A 755 -52.88 47.40 31.90
C VAL A 755 -54.29 47.90 31.56
N LEU A 756 -55.31 47.05 31.62
CA LEU A 756 -56.70 47.46 31.41
C LEU A 756 -57.17 48.49 32.44
N HIS A 757 -56.83 48.27 33.71
CA HIS A 757 -57.18 49.17 34.79
C HIS A 757 -56.53 50.55 34.61
N LYS A 758 -55.25 50.59 34.26
CA LYS A 758 -54.55 51.84 33.94
C LYS A 758 -55.17 52.57 32.75
N ASN A 759 -55.53 51.85 31.69
CA ASN A 759 -56.21 52.42 30.52
C ASN A 759 -57.61 52.96 30.87
N PHE A 760 -58.35 52.26 31.71
CA PHE A 760 -59.65 52.69 32.22
C PHE A 760 -59.53 53.99 33.03
N LYS A 761 -58.56 54.08 33.96
CA LYS A 761 -58.27 55.31 34.72
C LYS A 761 -57.99 56.49 33.80
N ASN A 762 -57.18 56.29 32.77
CA ASN A 762 -56.87 57.34 31.79
C ASN A 762 -58.11 57.80 31.01
N ARG A 763 -58.93 56.86 30.52
CA ARG A 763 -60.14 57.20 29.75
C ARG A 763 -61.21 57.90 30.57
N ILE A 764 -61.43 57.48 31.82
CA ILE A 764 -62.34 58.20 32.72
C ILE A 764 -61.81 59.61 33.01
N ARG A 765 -60.51 59.76 33.26
CA ARG A 765 -59.90 61.10 33.44
C ARG A 765 -60.17 62.01 32.24
N ASP A 766 -60.01 61.50 31.03
CA ASP A 766 -60.26 62.25 29.80
C ASP A 766 -61.75 62.65 29.69
N GLN A 767 -62.68 61.73 30.01
CA GLN A 767 -64.11 62.01 30.00
C GLN A 767 -64.55 63.01 31.08
N LEU A 768 -63.99 62.94 32.28
CA LEU A 768 -64.24 63.90 33.35
C LEU A 768 -63.72 65.30 32.97
N THR A 769 -62.57 65.35 32.30
CA THR A 769 -62.03 66.61 31.75
C THR A 769 -62.95 67.17 30.66
N LYS A 770 -63.48 66.30 29.79
CA LYS A 770 -64.40 66.68 28.70
C LYS A 770 -65.75 67.19 29.23
N MET A 771 -66.27 66.59 30.29
CA MET A 771 -67.51 67.00 30.96
C MET A 771 -67.32 68.12 32.00
N ASN A 772 -66.09 68.61 32.20
CA ASN A 772 -65.75 69.64 33.20
C ASN A 772 -66.17 69.32 34.65
N ILE A 773 -66.23 68.03 35.02
CA ILE A 773 -66.56 67.62 36.39
C ILE A 773 -65.32 67.78 37.28
N GLN A 774 -65.44 68.52 38.38
CA GLN A 774 -64.35 68.80 39.32
C GLN A 774 -64.56 68.05 40.64
N ASN A 775 -63.47 67.80 41.37
CA ASN A 775 -63.49 67.25 42.72
C ASN A 775 -63.93 68.35 43.72
N ASN A 776 -65.21 68.69 43.70
CA ASN A 776 -65.82 69.74 44.50
C ASN A 776 -66.85 69.22 45.52
N GLY A 777 -66.98 67.89 45.67
CA GLY A 777 -67.98 67.28 46.55
C GLY A 777 -69.44 67.49 46.11
N GLY A 778 -69.69 67.97 44.89
CA GLY A 778 -71.04 68.21 44.37
C GLY A 778 -71.81 66.93 44.03
N PRO A 779 -73.11 67.03 43.67
CA PRO A 779 -73.94 65.87 43.36
C PRO A 779 -73.42 65.05 42.15
N GLN A 780 -72.84 65.70 41.14
CA GLN A 780 -72.19 65.01 40.02
C GLN A 780 -70.90 64.30 40.44
N HIS A 781 -70.12 64.88 41.35
CA HIS A 781 -68.96 64.22 41.94
C HIS A 781 -69.39 62.96 42.71
N GLY A 782 -70.43 63.07 43.55
CA GLY A 782 -70.99 61.92 44.27
C GLY A 782 -71.45 60.79 43.36
N VAL A 783 -72.13 61.11 42.24
CA VAL A 783 -72.53 60.13 41.21
C VAL A 783 -71.31 59.39 40.63
N VAL A 784 -70.27 60.12 40.23
CA VAL A 784 -69.04 59.54 39.69
C VAL A 784 -68.33 58.67 40.74
N THR A 785 -68.22 59.12 41.99
CA THR A 785 -67.62 58.33 43.07
C THR A 785 -68.38 57.02 43.28
N THR A 786 -69.72 57.05 43.30
CA THR A 786 -70.52 55.82 43.44
C THR A 786 -70.38 54.86 42.26
N GLU A 787 -70.16 55.36 41.03
CA GLU A 787 -69.88 54.52 39.86
C GLU A 787 -68.48 53.91 39.89
N ILE A 788 -67.49 54.66 40.36
CA ILE A 788 -66.12 54.16 40.56
C ILE A 788 -66.08 53.10 41.67
N ILE A 789 -66.83 53.29 42.77
CA ILE A 789 -66.97 52.28 43.82
C ILE A 789 -67.57 51.00 43.24
N PHE A 790 -68.63 51.09 42.43
CA PHE A 790 -69.22 49.94 41.76
C PHE A 790 -68.21 49.21 40.85
N TYR A 791 -67.40 49.96 40.08
CA TYR A 791 -66.31 49.38 39.29
C TYR A 791 -65.26 48.69 40.19
N LEU A 792 -64.78 49.34 41.25
CA LEU A 792 -63.80 48.78 42.18
C LEU A 792 -64.34 47.52 42.86
N GLU A 793 -65.62 47.49 43.24
CA GLU A 793 -66.28 46.31 43.78
C GLU A 793 -66.26 45.17 42.76
N THR A 794 -66.58 45.43 41.50
CA THR A 794 -66.47 44.40 40.45
C THR A 794 -65.03 43.89 40.29
N MET A 795 -64.02 44.75 40.35
CA MET A 795 -62.61 44.32 40.32
C MET A 795 -62.19 43.54 41.56
N LYS A 796 -62.74 43.86 42.75
CA LYS A 796 -62.56 43.09 44.00
C LYS A 796 -63.19 41.69 43.90
N THR A 797 -64.39 41.57 43.32
CA THR A 797 -65.05 40.26 43.14
C THR A 797 -64.28 39.32 42.22
N LEU A 798 -63.58 39.86 41.22
CA LEU A 798 -62.79 39.06 40.28
C LEU A 798 -61.44 38.59 40.86
N LYS A 799 -60.97 39.17 41.98
CA LYS A 799 -59.69 38.83 42.67
C LYS A 799 -58.44 38.81 41.76
N VAL A 800 -58.43 39.65 40.73
CA VAL A 800 -57.36 39.63 39.71
C VAL A 800 -56.22 40.60 40.04
N LEU A 801 -56.52 41.70 40.72
CA LEU A 801 -55.57 42.76 41.03
C LEU A 801 -55.05 42.65 42.48
N PRO A 802 -53.79 43.02 42.74
CA PRO A 802 -53.28 43.19 44.11
C PRO A 802 -54.10 44.21 44.91
N GLU A 803 -54.26 43.98 46.21
CA GLU A 803 -55.03 44.86 47.12
C GLU A 803 -54.62 46.34 47.07
N LYS A 804 -53.37 46.62 46.68
CA LYS A 804 -52.79 47.97 46.51
C LYS A 804 -53.50 48.83 45.45
N TYR A 805 -54.13 48.23 44.44
CA TYR A 805 -54.87 48.95 43.38
C TYR A 805 -56.38 48.99 43.63
N LEU A 806 -56.84 48.38 44.72
CA LEU A 806 -58.26 48.21 45.06
C LEU A 806 -58.72 49.12 46.21
N SER A 807 -57.83 49.96 46.75
CA SER A 807 -58.17 50.98 47.75
C SER A 807 -58.82 52.19 47.08
N ASP A 808 -59.75 52.85 47.78
CA ASP A 808 -60.45 54.03 47.26
C ASP A 808 -59.47 55.18 46.93
N SER A 809 -58.33 55.24 47.62
CA SER A 809 -57.22 56.17 47.37
C SER A 809 -56.47 55.93 46.06
N ALA A 810 -56.50 54.72 45.49
CA ALA A 810 -55.80 54.40 44.24
C ALA A 810 -56.46 55.01 42.99
N MET A 811 -57.69 55.54 43.16
CA MET A 811 -58.48 56.21 42.13
C MET A 811 -58.38 57.74 42.19
N ASP A 812 -57.71 58.31 43.20
CA ASP A 812 -57.55 59.77 43.34
C ASP A 812 -56.79 60.39 42.16
N ASP A 813 -55.91 59.61 41.52
CA ASP A 813 -55.20 59.98 40.29
C ASP A 813 -56.13 60.41 39.15
N ILE A 814 -57.39 59.95 39.13
CA ILE A 814 -58.37 60.27 38.09
C ILE A 814 -58.76 61.76 38.13
N TRP A 815 -58.69 62.40 39.30
CA TRP A 815 -59.07 63.81 39.48
C TRP A 815 -57.94 64.79 39.18
N THR A 816 -56.71 64.31 39.02
CA THR A 816 -55.56 65.17 38.71
C THR A 816 -55.56 65.59 37.24
N ARG A 817 -55.69 66.90 36.98
CA ARG A 817 -55.55 67.48 35.64
C ARG A 817 -54.07 67.51 35.24
N ILE A 818 -53.62 66.54 34.46
CA ILE A 818 -52.30 66.61 33.83
C ILE A 818 -52.40 67.58 32.66
N LYS A 819 -51.67 68.71 32.71
CA LYS A 819 -51.46 69.59 31.55
C LYS A 819 -50.76 68.77 30.46
N SER A 820 -51.37 68.71 29.28
CA SER A 820 -50.84 68.06 28.09
C SER A 820 -49.46 68.62 27.71
N TYR A 821 -48.43 67.78 27.69
CA TYR A 821 -47.36 67.93 26.71
C TYR A 821 -47.48 66.79 25.71
N SER A 822 -47.88 67.17 24.50
CA SER A 822 -47.72 66.39 23.30
C SER A 822 -46.23 66.18 23.06
N THR A 823 -45.75 64.95 23.24
CA THR A 823 -44.60 64.44 22.51
C THR A 823 -44.77 62.95 22.27
N ASN A 824 -44.85 62.60 20.99
CA ASN A 824 -44.53 61.28 20.48
C ASN A 824 -43.21 60.80 21.09
N VAL A 825 -43.26 59.83 22.01
CA VAL A 825 -42.11 58.99 22.36
C VAL A 825 -42.56 57.54 22.41
N LEU A 826 -42.69 56.98 21.21
CA LEU A 826 -42.36 55.58 20.94
C LEU A 826 -40.86 55.42 21.25
N CYS A 827 -40.52 55.12 22.50
CA CYS A 827 -39.27 54.47 22.93
C CYS A 827 -39.17 54.45 24.45
N LYS A 828 -39.66 53.37 25.08
CA LYS A 828 -38.97 52.82 26.25
C LYS A 828 -38.90 51.32 26.09
N VAL A 829 -37.71 50.94 25.64
CA VAL A 829 -37.18 49.58 25.53
C VAL A 829 -37.25 48.89 26.89
N ASN A 830 -37.72 47.64 26.83
CA ASN A 830 -37.44 46.50 27.70
C ASN A 830 -36.43 46.73 28.83
N LEU A 831 -36.90 46.59 30.07
CA LEU A 831 -36.07 46.13 31.18
C LEU A 831 -36.92 45.33 32.17
N TYR A 832 -37.31 44.12 31.78
CA TYR A 832 -37.67 43.03 32.70
C TYR A 832 -37.27 41.71 32.03
N THR A 833 -35.99 41.38 32.17
CA THR A 833 -35.46 40.03 31.98
C THR A 833 -34.60 39.74 33.18
N MET A 834 -35.22 39.30 34.27
CA MET A 834 -34.59 38.60 35.39
C MET A 834 -35.66 38.34 36.46
N VAL A 835 -36.42 37.25 36.31
CA VAL A 835 -36.78 36.30 37.38
C VAL A 835 -37.31 35.07 36.65
N TYR A 836 -36.58 33.96 36.73
CA TYR A 836 -36.95 32.55 36.50
C TYR A 836 -35.78 31.84 35.83
N LEU A 837 -34.81 31.44 36.65
CA LEU A 837 -33.93 30.28 36.48
C LEU A 837 -33.01 30.25 37.70
N ASP A 838 -33.46 29.63 38.78
CA ASP A 838 -32.54 29.12 39.80
C ASP A 838 -33.18 27.97 40.58
N THR A 839 -32.97 26.75 40.10
CA THR A 839 -32.86 25.54 40.91
C THR A 839 -31.95 24.53 40.21
N SER A 840 -30.73 24.43 40.76
CA SER A 840 -29.88 23.23 40.91
C SER A 840 -29.53 22.36 39.68
N VAL A 841 -28.23 22.27 39.36
CA VAL A 841 -27.33 21.10 39.57
C VAL A 841 -25.94 21.42 38.94
N PRO A 842 -24.81 20.97 39.52
CA PRO A 842 -23.54 21.70 39.52
C PRO A 842 -22.52 21.20 38.49
N LYS A 843 -21.52 22.04 38.19
CA LYS A 843 -20.14 21.71 37.76
C LYS A 843 -19.38 23.04 37.59
N SER A 844 -18.53 23.42 38.55
CA SER A 844 -17.07 23.23 38.53
C SER A 844 -16.39 23.74 37.25
N VAL A 845 -15.58 24.81 37.38
CA VAL A 845 -14.19 24.96 36.87
C VAL A 845 -13.87 26.45 36.63
N GLU A 846 -12.93 26.92 37.46
CA GLU A 846 -11.84 27.90 37.24
C GLU A 846 -12.11 29.35 36.81
N PHE A 847 -11.85 30.23 37.79
CA PHE A 847 -11.46 31.63 37.64
C PHE A 847 -10.02 31.74 37.11
N THR A 848 -9.81 32.57 36.07
CA THR A 848 -8.57 33.37 35.96
C THR A 848 -8.82 34.74 35.34
N ASN A 849 -8.40 35.76 36.09
CA ASN A 849 -8.30 37.19 35.78
C ASN A 849 -7.47 37.51 34.52
N LYS A 850 -7.86 38.60 33.83
CA LYS A 850 -7.00 39.70 33.27
C LYS A 850 -7.88 40.62 32.40
N SER A 851 -8.18 41.85 32.82
CA SER A 851 -7.39 43.11 32.73
C SER A 851 -7.84 44.01 31.56
N GLU A 852 -8.33 45.20 31.94
CA GLU A 852 -8.10 46.52 31.31
C GLU A 852 -8.66 46.78 29.89
N SER A 853 -9.69 47.63 29.76
CA SER A 853 -9.64 49.10 29.64
C SER A 853 -9.42 49.55 28.20
N TYR A 854 -10.41 50.22 27.58
CA TYR A 854 -10.19 51.40 26.72
C TYR A 854 -11.52 52.14 26.44
N CYS A 855 -11.49 53.44 26.77
CA CYS A 855 -12.12 54.60 26.13
C CYS A 855 -13.54 54.53 25.53
N CYS A 856 -14.43 55.40 26.03
CA CYS A 856 -14.98 56.49 25.21
C CYS A 856 -15.55 57.62 26.08
N VAL A 857 -14.88 58.76 26.02
CA VAL A 857 -15.25 60.07 26.58
C VAL A 857 -15.85 60.91 25.46
N LEU A 858 -16.73 61.86 25.82
CA LEU A 858 -17.34 62.96 25.04
C LEU A 858 -18.67 62.64 24.32
N PHE A 859 -19.79 63.13 24.88
CA PHE A 859 -20.27 64.49 24.59
C PHE A 859 -21.44 64.86 25.52
N LEU A 860 -21.23 65.87 26.36
CA LEU A 860 -22.24 66.54 27.19
C LEU A 860 -22.23 68.01 26.78
N LYS A 861 -23.33 68.48 26.19
CA LYS A 861 -23.69 69.91 26.11
C LYS A 861 -25.19 70.07 25.86
N LEU A 862 -25.98 69.75 26.89
CA LEU A 862 -27.09 70.52 27.47
C LEU A 862 -27.85 69.67 28.49
#